data_AF-A0A9J7ZWM3-F1
#
_entry.id   AF-A0A9J7ZWM3-F1
#
_cell.length_a   1.000
_cell.length_b   1.000
_cell.length_c   1.000
_cell.angle_alpha   90.00
_cell.angle_beta   90.00
_cell.angle_gamma   90.00
#
_symmetry.space_group_name_H-M   'P 1'
#
loop_
_entity.id
_entity.type
_entity.pdbx_description
1 polymer ?
#
loop_
_entity_poly.entity_id
_entity_poly.type
_entity_poly.pdbx_seq_one_letter_code
_entity_poly.pdbx_strand_id
1 'polypeptide(L)'
;MIAAPELQSEFHYPQDTDTRFSSDTDFDDPDGRNVFVGKGKAKKGKKGPGEKGKGAGKGPGRMNGHHQENGMENVMLFEVVRLGKSAMQSVVDDWIESYKHDRDVALLDLINFFIQCSGCKGVVTGEMFRNMQNSEIIRKMTEEFDEDSGDYPLTMAGPQWKKFKSSFCEFIGVLVRQCQYSIIYDEYMMDTVISLLTGLSDSQVRAFRHTSTLAAMKLMTALVNVALNLSINMDNTQRQYEAERNKMIGKRANDRLELLLQKRKELQENQDEIENMMNAIFKGVFVHRYRDAIAEIRAICIEEIGVWMKMYSDAFLNDSYLKYVGWTMHDKQGEVRLKCLTALQGLYYNRELNAKLELFTSRFKDRIVSMTLDKEYDVAVQAIKLLTLVLHSDEVLTAEDCESVYHLVYSAHRPVAVAAGEFLFKKLFSHRDPEDDSMPKRRGRQSVNANLIKTVLCFDPQLHEHAAYLVDSMWDCAAEILKDWECMISLLLDEPLQETALIEIMLCTIRQAAECHPPVGRGTGKRVLTAKEKKTQLDDRTRMTEIFAIALPALLAKYSVDAEKVTNLLQLPQLIVQQIREIVEKHTDTDVLEACSKTYHALCNEEFTIFNRVDIARSQLLDEQVDKFNRLLEDFLQEVRTVDEDDAYQVLSTLKRITAFHNAHDLSKWDLFTSNYKLLNTGIENGDMPEQIVIHALQCTHYVILWSLAKEDMLTLRKQMRAFCLMCQRYLTSVNTAVKEQAFTILCDLLLIFSHQIISGGREALEPLVYTPEASLQSELLNFILDHVFIDQDEDSNSTGLSLKIEALHKRRNLLAAYCKLIIYNVVEMNTGADIFKQYMRYYNDYGDIIKETMSKTRQIDKIQCAKTLILSLQQLFNEMLSDLGPSFDRSSSAFCGIKELARRFSLTFGLDQLKTREAIAMLHKDGIEFAFKEPNPQGEGHPPLNLAFLDILSEFSSKLMRQDKRTV
;
A
#
# COMPACT_ATOMS: atom_id res chain seq x y z
N MET A 1 -17.29 -33.11 -30.04
CA MET A 1 -16.01 -33.84 -30.14
C MET A 1 -14.92 -32.83 -30.41
N ILE A 2 -14.10 -32.54 -29.41
CA ILE A 2 -12.70 -32.05 -29.45
C ILE A 2 -12.38 -31.66 -28.01
N ALA A 3 -11.23 -32.13 -27.54
CA ALA A 3 -10.80 -32.25 -26.15
C ALA A 3 -10.51 -30.91 -25.47
N ALA A 4 -10.73 -30.89 -24.15
CA ALA A 4 -10.18 -29.89 -23.23
C ALA A 4 -8.66 -30.13 -23.07
N PRO A 5 -7.81 -29.09 -23.13
CA PRO A 5 -6.39 -29.23 -22.86
C PRO A 5 -6.09 -29.15 -21.36
N GLU A 6 -5.25 -30.07 -20.91
CA GLU A 6 -4.67 -30.18 -19.57
C GLU A 6 -3.79 -28.96 -19.23
N LEU A 7 -3.96 -28.40 -18.03
CA LEU A 7 -3.09 -27.38 -17.45
C LEU A 7 -1.87 -28.06 -16.82
N GLN A 8 -0.69 -27.91 -17.43
CA GLN A 8 0.59 -28.23 -16.81
C GLN A 8 1.03 -27.07 -15.91
N SER A 9 1.19 -27.34 -14.62
CA SER A 9 1.70 -26.42 -13.60
C SER A 9 3.21 -26.55 -13.43
N GLU A 10 3.98 -25.95 -14.33
CA GLU A 10 5.41 -25.68 -14.09
C GLU A 10 5.60 -24.18 -13.77
N PHE A 11 5.58 -23.84 -12.48
CA PHE A 11 6.01 -22.53 -12.00
C PHE A 11 7.53 -22.53 -11.82
N HIS A 12 8.25 -21.94 -12.79
CA HIS A 12 9.65 -21.56 -12.64
C HIS A 12 9.74 -20.21 -11.93
N TYR A 13 10.33 -20.18 -10.72
CA TYR A 13 10.67 -18.96 -10.00
C TYR A 13 11.91 -18.29 -10.63
N PRO A 14 11.86 -17.01 -11.02
CA PRO A 14 13.07 -16.24 -11.29
C PRO A 14 13.80 -15.96 -9.96
N GLN A 15 15.10 -16.31 -9.91
CA GLN A 15 16.01 -15.86 -8.87
C GLN A 15 16.33 -14.37 -9.08
N ASP A 16 15.66 -13.48 -8.33
CA ASP A 16 16.12 -12.10 -8.14
C ASP A 16 16.79 -11.97 -6.78
N THR A 17 18.12 -11.90 -6.80
CA THR A 17 18.97 -11.46 -5.70
C THR A 17 18.93 -9.95 -5.61
N ASP A 18 18.07 -9.39 -4.77
CA ASP A 18 18.17 -7.99 -4.34
C ASP A 18 18.03 -7.87 -2.82
N THR A 19 19.19 -7.96 -2.16
CA THR A 19 19.39 -7.66 -0.74
C THR A 19 19.34 -6.16 -0.50
N ARG A 20 18.15 -5.59 -0.28
CA ARG A 20 17.99 -4.28 0.38
C ARG A 20 16.72 -4.25 1.24
N PHE A 21 16.84 -4.69 2.49
CA PHE A 21 15.98 -4.18 3.56
C PHE A 21 16.87 -3.65 4.68
N SER A 22 16.80 -2.32 4.84
CA SER A 22 17.51 -1.52 5.84
C SER A 22 17.05 -1.90 7.23
N SER A 23 18.02 -2.18 8.10
CA SER A 23 17.84 -2.37 9.53
C SER A 23 17.87 -1.01 10.23
N ASP A 24 16.73 -0.35 10.39
CA ASP A 24 16.59 0.79 11.29
C ASP A 24 15.82 0.36 12.53
N THR A 25 16.56 -0.09 13.54
CA THR A 25 16.10 -0.19 14.92
C THR A 25 17.16 0.47 15.80
N ASP A 26 17.05 1.79 15.95
CA ASP A 26 17.80 2.52 16.95
C ASP A 26 17.24 2.19 18.35
N PHE A 27 18.18 1.85 19.24
CA PHE A 27 17.97 1.55 20.64
C PHE A 27 17.89 2.86 21.45
N ASP A 28 16.77 3.10 22.14
CA ASP A 28 16.72 3.99 23.30
C ASP A 28 16.99 3.18 24.56
N ASP A 29 18.09 3.50 25.24
CA ASP A 29 18.50 2.95 26.55
C ASP A 29 17.88 3.82 27.66
N PRO A 30 17.26 3.26 28.71
CA PRO A 30 16.64 4.03 29.77
C PRO A 30 17.60 4.18 30.96
N ASP A 31 18.18 5.36 31.14
CA ASP A 31 18.59 5.79 32.47
C ASP A 31 18.61 7.32 32.59
N GLY A 32 17.65 7.83 33.34
CA GLY A 32 17.57 9.23 33.71
C GLY A 32 18.11 9.46 35.13
N ARG A 33 18.91 10.52 35.30
CA ARG A 33 18.88 11.46 36.46
C ARG A 33 20.01 12.49 36.35
N ASN A 34 19.68 13.76 36.09
CA ASN A 34 19.60 14.82 37.12
C ASN A 34 19.90 16.26 36.63
N VAL A 35 18.87 17.10 36.86
CA VAL A 35 18.89 18.47 37.42
C VAL A 35 19.14 19.69 36.52
N PHE A 36 18.04 20.46 36.44
CA PHE A 36 17.86 21.86 36.05
C PHE A 36 18.74 22.88 36.80
N VAL A 37 19.25 23.90 36.07
CA VAL A 37 19.23 25.31 36.50
C VAL A 37 19.07 26.22 35.26
N GLY A 38 18.09 27.13 35.30
CA GLY A 38 17.76 28.05 34.21
C GLY A 38 18.35 29.46 34.33
N LYS A 39 18.20 30.23 33.23
CA LYS A 39 18.16 31.71 33.04
C LYS A 39 18.44 31.94 31.54
N GLY A 40 17.83 32.83 30.76
CA GLY A 40 16.92 33.95 30.96
C GLY A 40 16.97 34.78 29.64
N LYS A 41 15.80 35.27 29.20
CA LYS A 41 15.50 35.93 27.91
C LYS A 41 16.30 37.22 27.63
N ALA A 42 16.49 37.55 26.34
CA ALA A 42 16.30 38.93 25.84
C ALA A 42 16.01 39.00 24.33
N LYS A 43 14.93 39.72 23.98
CA LYS A 43 14.42 40.09 22.65
C LYS A 43 15.10 41.35 22.10
N LYS A 44 15.13 41.50 20.76
CA LYS A 44 14.82 42.71 19.93
C LYS A 44 15.36 42.43 18.51
N GLY A 45 14.75 42.77 17.38
CA GLY A 45 13.55 43.52 17.02
C GLY A 45 13.66 43.91 15.52
N LYS A 46 12.62 43.64 14.73
CA LYS A 46 12.46 44.01 13.31
C LYS A 46 12.46 45.54 13.07
N LYS A 47 12.92 45.99 11.91
CA LYS A 47 12.23 46.96 11.00
C LYS A 47 13.00 47.15 9.67
N GLY A 48 12.29 47.10 8.54
CA GLY A 48 12.76 47.54 7.21
C GLY A 48 12.36 49.00 6.92
N PRO A 49 12.02 49.36 5.67
CA PRO A 49 12.92 49.74 4.56
C PRO A 49 12.70 51.20 4.09
N GLY A 50 13.60 51.78 3.29
CA GLY A 50 13.45 53.15 2.75
C GLY A 50 14.33 53.46 1.52
N GLU A 51 13.78 54.28 0.61
CA GLU A 51 14.04 54.39 -0.84
C GLU A 51 15.19 55.31 -1.33
N LYS A 52 15.64 54.99 -2.56
CA LYS A 52 16.00 55.81 -3.75
C LYS A 52 16.59 57.23 -3.62
N GLY A 53 17.66 57.49 -4.40
CA GLY A 53 17.91 58.83 -4.98
C GLY A 53 19.25 59.09 -5.68
N LYS A 54 19.25 59.01 -7.03
CA LYS A 54 19.95 59.85 -8.04
C LYS A 54 21.47 60.15 -7.98
N GLY A 55 22.20 59.62 -8.98
CA GLY A 55 22.60 60.38 -10.18
C GLY A 55 24.00 61.03 -10.29
N ALA A 56 24.57 60.83 -11.49
CA ALA A 56 25.65 61.56 -12.19
C ALA A 56 27.10 61.09 -12.00
N GLY A 57 27.72 60.71 -13.13
CA GLY A 57 29.06 60.13 -13.20
C GLY A 57 30.16 61.04 -13.76
N LYS A 58 31.35 60.47 -13.88
CA LYS A 58 32.40 60.73 -14.88
C LYS A 58 33.53 59.71 -14.67
N GLY A 59 33.99 59.07 -15.75
CA GLY A 59 35.25 58.31 -15.77
C GLY A 59 36.48 59.21 -15.52
N PRO A 60 37.71 58.67 -15.43
CA PRO A 60 38.30 57.88 -16.52
C PRO A 60 39.21 56.71 -16.07
N GLY A 61 39.71 55.92 -17.03
CA GLY A 61 41.07 55.39 -16.94
C GLY A 61 41.22 53.88 -16.77
N ARG A 62 41.55 53.22 -17.87
CA ARG A 62 42.04 51.84 -18.02
C ARG A 62 43.45 51.63 -17.41
N MET A 63 43.74 50.34 -17.20
CA MET A 63 45.04 49.61 -17.24
C MET A 63 45.81 49.38 -15.93
N ASN A 64 45.67 48.17 -15.38
CA ASN A 64 46.66 47.07 -15.42
C ASN A 64 45.97 45.86 -14.74
N GLY A 65 45.84 44.68 -15.34
CA GLY A 65 46.86 43.93 -16.07
C GLY A 65 47.41 42.83 -15.16
N HIS A 66 46.57 41.84 -14.81
CA HIS A 66 47.05 40.54 -14.33
C HIS A 66 46.48 39.49 -15.27
N HIS A 67 47.32 39.07 -16.23
CA HIS A 67 47.20 37.76 -16.85
C HIS A 67 47.36 36.73 -15.73
N GLN A 68 46.27 36.05 -15.40
CA GLN A 68 46.33 34.69 -14.91
C GLN A 68 46.14 33.82 -16.16
N GLU A 69 47.23 33.25 -16.65
CA GLU A 69 47.18 32.08 -17.52
C GLU A 69 46.47 30.97 -16.74
N ASN A 70 45.16 30.87 -16.91
CA ASN A 70 44.46 29.62 -16.65
C ASN A 70 44.70 28.74 -17.88
N GLY A 71 45.42 27.65 -17.69
CA GLY A 71 45.45 26.55 -18.67
C GLY A 71 44.02 26.11 -18.94
N MET A 72 43.50 26.46 -20.12
CA MET A 72 42.27 25.87 -20.65
C MET A 72 42.61 24.43 -21.04
N GLU A 73 42.34 23.48 -20.16
CA GLU A 73 42.04 22.12 -20.61
C GLU A 73 40.81 22.21 -21.52
N ASN A 74 40.90 21.68 -22.74
CA ASN A 74 39.75 21.56 -23.65
C ASN A 74 38.72 20.63 -23.00
N VAL A 75 37.76 21.22 -22.27
CA VAL A 75 36.68 20.47 -21.62
C VAL A 75 35.78 19.87 -22.71
N MET A 76 35.69 18.54 -22.74
CA MET A 76 34.87 17.81 -23.72
C MET A 76 33.39 18.19 -23.60
N LEU A 77 32.66 18.23 -24.72
CA LEU A 77 31.24 18.59 -24.78
C LEU A 77 30.37 17.75 -23.82
N PHE A 78 30.71 16.47 -23.64
CA PHE A 78 30.07 15.58 -22.68
C PHE A 78 30.14 16.11 -21.24
N GLU A 79 31.30 16.59 -20.80
CA GLU A 79 31.49 17.07 -19.44
C GLU A 79 30.73 18.39 -19.19
N VAL A 80 30.68 19.27 -20.19
CA VAL A 80 29.92 20.51 -20.14
C VAL A 80 28.43 20.22 -19.93
N VAL A 81 27.86 19.31 -20.73
CA VAL A 81 26.44 18.89 -20.62
C VAL A 81 26.16 18.13 -19.33
N ARG A 82 27.07 17.26 -18.89
CA ARG A 82 26.96 16.51 -17.63
C ARG A 82 26.96 17.41 -16.40
N LEU A 83 27.86 18.39 -16.34
CA LEU A 83 27.94 19.32 -15.21
C LEU A 83 26.75 20.30 -15.21
N GLY A 84 26.27 20.69 -16.40
CA GLY A 84 25.07 21.51 -16.57
C GLY A 84 25.15 22.83 -15.80
N LYS A 85 26.33 23.48 -15.83
CA LYS A 85 26.59 24.79 -15.18
C LYS A 85 26.29 25.98 -16.10
N SER A 86 26.27 25.76 -17.41
CA SER A 86 26.00 26.77 -18.43
C SER A 86 24.58 26.67 -18.96
N ALA A 87 24.05 27.78 -19.50
CA ALA A 87 22.78 27.75 -20.23
C ALA A 87 22.95 26.91 -21.51
N MET A 88 22.04 25.97 -21.76
CA MET A 88 22.17 25.01 -22.88
C MET A 88 22.27 25.70 -24.24
N GLN A 89 21.50 26.77 -24.42
CA GLN A 89 21.55 27.67 -25.57
C GLN A 89 22.98 28.17 -25.85
N SER A 90 23.73 28.59 -24.83
CA SER A 90 25.11 29.09 -25.00
C SER A 90 26.04 28.00 -25.53
N VAL A 91 25.94 26.78 -24.99
CA VAL A 91 26.76 25.65 -25.43
C VAL A 91 26.47 25.29 -26.89
N VAL A 92 25.20 25.37 -27.30
CA VAL A 92 24.78 25.16 -28.68
C VAL A 92 25.29 26.28 -29.60
N ASP A 93 25.18 27.55 -29.17
CA ASP A 93 25.63 28.69 -29.96
C ASP A 93 27.16 28.64 -30.19
N ASP A 94 27.93 28.27 -29.15
CA ASP A 94 29.38 28.06 -29.22
C ASP A 94 29.72 26.91 -30.20
N TRP A 95 28.97 25.80 -30.16
CA TRP A 95 29.15 24.69 -31.11
C TRP A 95 28.81 25.09 -32.54
N ILE A 96 27.74 25.88 -32.75
CA ILE A 96 27.36 26.41 -34.07
C ILE A 96 28.45 27.34 -34.63
N GLU A 97 29.08 28.16 -33.80
CA GLU A 97 30.18 29.01 -34.22
C GLU A 97 31.40 28.16 -34.65
N SER A 98 31.72 27.12 -33.89
CA SER A 98 32.76 26.15 -34.26
C SER A 98 32.45 25.47 -35.61
N TYR A 99 31.20 25.04 -35.83
CA TYR A 99 30.77 24.42 -37.09
C TYR A 99 30.88 25.35 -38.30
N LYS A 100 30.62 26.65 -38.11
CA LYS A 100 30.82 27.67 -39.17
C LYS A 100 32.30 27.89 -39.47
N HIS A 101 33.19 27.67 -38.50
CA HIS A 101 34.63 27.80 -38.67
C HIS A 101 35.24 26.57 -39.36
N ASP A 102 34.98 25.37 -38.82
CA ASP A 102 35.42 24.08 -39.38
C ASP A 102 34.36 23.00 -39.12
N ARG A 103 33.73 22.53 -40.20
CA ARG A 103 32.63 21.57 -40.14
C ARG A 103 33.07 20.19 -39.68
N ASP A 104 34.25 19.73 -40.12
CA ASP A 104 34.74 18.38 -39.83
C ASP A 104 35.11 18.26 -38.35
N VAL A 105 35.76 19.28 -37.80
CA VAL A 105 36.17 19.32 -36.38
C VAL A 105 34.94 19.37 -35.47
N ALA A 106 33.97 20.25 -35.76
CA ALA A 106 32.76 20.37 -34.95
C ALA A 106 31.88 19.12 -35.00
N LEU A 107 31.79 18.44 -36.15
CA LEU A 107 31.08 17.16 -36.25
C LEU A 107 31.81 16.04 -35.51
N LEU A 108 33.13 15.98 -35.57
CA LEU A 108 33.90 15.01 -34.80
C LEU A 108 33.64 15.14 -33.30
N ASP A 109 33.55 16.37 -32.79
CA ASP A 109 33.20 16.65 -31.39
C ASP A 109 31.77 16.18 -31.07
N LEU A 110 30.82 16.38 -31.99
CA LEU A 110 29.44 15.94 -31.83
C LEU A 110 29.29 14.40 -31.88
N ILE A 111 30.07 13.72 -32.73
CA ILE A 111 30.14 12.26 -32.78
C ILE A 111 30.67 11.72 -31.45
N ASN A 112 31.81 12.25 -30.99
CA ASN A 112 32.40 11.85 -29.72
C ASN A 112 31.46 12.15 -28.53
N PHE A 113 30.70 13.23 -28.58
CA PHE A 113 29.67 13.52 -27.57
C PHE A 113 28.63 12.40 -27.45
N PHE A 114 28.09 11.89 -28.57
CA PHE A 114 27.12 10.78 -28.52
C PHE A 114 27.74 9.46 -28.04
N ILE A 115 28.98 9.17 -28.45
CA ILE A 115 29.73 7.99 -27.99
C ILE A 115 29.98 8.06 -26.48
N GLN A 116 30.47 9.19 -25.97
CA GLN A 116 30.73 9.40 -24.55
C GLN A 116 29.47 9.44 -23.69
N CYS A 117 28.35 9.99 -24.22
CA CYS A 117 27.05 9.93 -23.54
C CYS A 117 26.57 8.49 -23.33
N SER A 118 27.07 7.54 -24.13
CA SER A 118 26.81 6.11 -23.97
C SER A 118 27.70 5.46 -22.92
N GLY A 119 28.64 6.18 -22.31
CA GLY A 119 29.58 5.67 -21.31
C GLY A 119 30.88 5.10 -21.88
N CYS A 120 31.03 5.08 -23.21
CA CYS A 120 32.26 4.64 -23.88
C CYS A 120 33.38 5.65 -23.61
N LYS A 121 34.56 5.17 -23.19
CA LYS A 121 35.76 6.00 -22.97
C LYS A 121 36.63 6.13 -24.23
N GLY A 122 36.37 5.32 -25.26
CA GLY A 122 37.00 5.41 -26.57
C GLY A 122 36.75 6.75 -27.27
N VAL A 123 37.66 7.12 -28.18
CA VAL A 123 37.62 8.41 -28.89
C VAL A 123 37.73 8.19 -30.40
N VAL A 124 36.76 8.69 -31.14
CA VAL A 124 36.79 8.74 -32.61
C VAL A 124 37.77 9.82 -33.04
N THR A 125 38.77 9.46 -33.84
CA THR A 125 39.78 10.41 -34.34
C THR A 125 39.39 10.99 -35.69
N GLY A 126 39.99 12.13 -36.07
CA GLY A 126 39.76 12.73 -37.39
C GLY A 126 40.26 11.89 -38.58
N GLU A 127 41.12 10.90 -38.33
CA GLU A 127 41.49 9.90 -39.34
C GLU A 127 40.38 8.86 -39.53
N MET A 128 39.82 8.37 -38.42
CA MET A 128 38.68 7.44 -38.46
C MET A 128 37.47 8.08 -39.13
N PHE A 129 37.15 9.33 -38.80
CA PHE A 129 36.01 10.05 -39.39
C PHE A 129 36.11 10.22 -40.91
N ARG A 130 37.32 10.41 -41.45
CA ARG A 130 37.54 10.58 -42.90
C ARG A 130 37.62 9.27 -43.68
N ASN A 131 38.10 8.20 -43.05
CA ASN A 131 38.51 6.98 -43.76
C ASN A 131 37.66 5.74 -43.42
N MET A 132 36.85 5.77 -42.36
CA MET A 132 36.07 4.61 -41.90
C MET A 132 34.57 4.85 -42.04
N GLN A 133 33.82 3.78 -42.30
CA GLN A 133 32.36 3.82 -42.24
C GLN A 133 31.85 3.74 -40.79
N ASN A 134 30.63 4.22 -40.53
CA ASN A 134 30.02 4.19 -39.20
C ASN A 134 30.00 2.78 -38.58
N SER A 135 29.79 1.73 -39.36
CA SER A 135 29.83 0.34 -38.87
C SER A 135 31.20 -0.05 -38.31
N GLU A 136 32.29 0.38 -38.96
CA GLU A 136 33.66 0.12 -38.54
C GLU A 136 34.03 0.98 -37.33
N ILE A 137 33.59 2.25 -37.29
CA ILE A 137 33.76 3.16 -36.15
C ILE A 137 33.08 2.57 -34.92
N ILE A 138 31.81 2.14 -35.03
CA ILE A 138 31.06 1.56 -33.91
C ILE A 138 31.71 0.27 -33.41
N ARG A 139 32.21 -0.59 -34.30
CA ARG A 139 32.95 -1.79 -33.90
C ARG A 139 34.20 -1.43 -33.10
N LYS A 140 34.99 -0.47 -33.59
CA LYS A 140 36.19 -0.02 -32.88
C LYS A 140 35.85 0.64 -31.52
N MET A 141 34.80 1.45 -31.45
CA MET A 141 34.33 2.03 -30.17
C MET A 141 33.74 1.00 -29.21
N THR A 142 33.31 -0.16 -29.71
CA THR A 142 32.92 -1.31 -28.88
C THR A 142 34.15 -2.01 -28.32
N GLU A 143 35.22 -2.15 -29.10
CA GLU A 143 36.50 -2.70 -28.63
C GLU A 143 37.18 -1.77 -27.61
N GLU A 144 37.07 -0.45 -27.82
CA GLU A 144 37.64 0.60 -26.95
C GLU A 144 36.61 1.15 -25.94
N PHE A 145 35.58 0.38 -25.59
CA PHE A 145 34.55 0.87 -24.68
C PHE A 145 35.11 1.14 -23.27
N ASP A 146 36.02 0.27 -22.80
CA ASP A 146 36.79 0.39 -21.56
C ASP A 146 35.92 0.59 -20.30
N GLU A 147 34.89 -0.25 -20.14
CA GLU A 147 33.97 -0.22 -19.01
C GLU A 147 34.49 -0.92 -17.75
N ASP A 148 34.26 -0.30 -16.59
CA ASP A 148 34.53 -0.91 -15.28
C ASP A 148 33.35 -1.77 -14.77
N SER A 149 32.16 -1.58 -15.36
CA SER A 149 30.91 -2.27 -15.01
C SER A 149 29.90 -2.21 -16.16
N GLY A 150 28.77 -2.92 -16.06
CA GLY A 150 27.70 -2.85 -17.05
C GLY A 150 26.86 -1.56 -17.03
N ASP A 151 27.18 -0.61 -16.15
CA ASP A 151 26.45 0.67 -16.02
C ASP A 151 26.91 1.70 -17.05
N TYR A 152 25.96 2.49 -17.55
CA TYR A 152 26.21 3.62 -18.43
C TYR A 152 25.33 4.82 -18.02
N PRO A 153 25.63 6.04 -18.49
CA PRO A 153 25.05 7.28 -17.95
C PRO A 153 23.51 7.32 -17.83
N LEU A 154 22.77 6.58 -18.65
CA LEU A 154 21.30 6.55 -18.62
C LEU A 154 20.71 5.54 -17.62
N THR A 155 21.48 4.55 -17.15
CA THR A 155 21.03 3.57 -16.13
C THR A 155 21.52 3.90 -14.73
N MET A 156 22.49 4.82 -14.60
CA MET A 156 23.01 5.24 -13.31
C MET A 156 21.95 5.97 -12.47
N ALA A 157 21.84 5.56 -11.20
CA ALA A 157 20.92 6.17 -10.25
C ALA A 157 21.48 7.47 -9.65
N GLY A 158 20.59 8.40 -9.28
CA GLY A 158 20.91 9.61 -8.52
C GLY A 158 20.52 10.92 -9.22
N PRO A 159 20.43 12.04 -8.48
CA PRO A 159 19.95 13.31 -9.03
C PRO A 159 20.83 13.87 -10.15
N GLN A 160 22.15 13.65 -10.09
CA GLN A 160 23.10 14.12 -11.11
C GLN A 160 22.86 13.46 -12.47
N TRP A 161 22.65 12.13 -12.50
CA TRP A 161 22.38 11.38 -13.73
C TRP A 161 20.99 11.64 -14.29
N LYS A 162 19.99 11.86 -13.42
CA LYS A 162 18.68 12.38 -13.86
C LYS A 162 18.81 13.75 -14.53
N LYS A 163 19.59 14.66 -13.94
CA LYS A 163 19.87 15.98 -14.54
C LYS A 163 20.61 15.84 -15.87
N PHE A 164 21.63 14.99 -15.95
CA PHE A 164 22.34 14.70 -17.21
C PHE A 164 21.39 14.21 -18.30
N LYS A 165 20.51 13.24 -18.01
CA LYS A 165 19.51 12.75 -18.99
C LYS A 165 18.64 13.90 -19.51
N SER A 166 18.18 14.80 -18.63
CA SER A 166 17.42 15.98 -19.04
C SER A 166 18.25 16.94 -19.90
N SER A 167 19.48 17.25 -19.49
CA SER A 167 20.40 18.13 -20.22
C SER A 167 20.80 17.56 -21.58
N PHE A 168 21.01 16.25 -21.69
CA PHE A 168 21.26 15.55 -22.94
C PHE A 168 20.09 15.69 -23.92
N CYS A 169 18.87 15.45 -23.45
CA CYS A 169 17.66 15.62 -24.26
C CYS A 169 17.45 17.08 -24.69
N GLU A 170 17.71 18.03 -23.79
CA GLU A 170 17.57 19.46 -24.06
C GLU A 170 18.60 19.95 -25.08
N PHE A 171 19.87 19.52 -24.96
CA PHE A 171 20.94 19.86 -25.90
C PHE A 171 20.54 19.55 -27.34
N ILE A 172 20.10 18.31 -27.62
CA ILE A 172 19.69 17.87 -28.96
C ILE A 172 18.52 18.73 -29.48
N GLY A 173 17.52 18.96 -28.62
CA GLY A 173 16.35 19.76 -29.00
C GLY A 173 16.69 21.22 -29.30
N VAL A 174 17.60 21.83 -28.54
CA VAL A 174 18.03 23.22 -28.73
C VAL A 174 18.93 23.34 -29.97
N LEU A 175 19.85 22.39 -30.18
CA LEU A 175 20.73 22.33 -31.35
C LEU A 175 19.94 22.41 -32.66
N VAL A 176 18.98 21.51 -32.84
CA VAL A 176 18.15 21.45 -34.06
C VAL A 176 17.33 22.74 -34.23
N ARG A 177 16.76 23.26 -33.13
CA ARG A 177 16.00 24.51 -33.15
C ARG A 177 16.84 25.71 -33.56
N GLN A 178 18.10 25.80 -33.14
CA GLN A 178 18.98 26.91 -33.54
C GLN A 178 19.48 26.77 -34.99
N CYS A 179 19.61 25.55 -35.49
CA CYS A 179 20.00 25.28 -36.88
C CYS A 179 18.84 25.40 -37.90
N GLN A 180 17.58 25.54 -37.45
CA GLN A 180 16.37 25.33 -38.27
C GLN A 180 16.20 26.24 -39.50
N TYR A 181 16.95 27.35 -39.61
CA TYR A 181 16.83 28.34 -40.69
C TYR A 181 18.00 28.32 -41.68
N SER A 182 19.04 27.52 -41.45
CA SER A 182 20.21 27.47 -42.34
C SER A 182 20.93 26.13 -42.30
N ILE A 183 21.70 25.87 -41.23
CA ILE A 183 22.60 24.71 -41.12
C ILE A 183 21.88 23.37 -41.30
N ILE A 184 20.61 23.27 -40.90
CA ILE A 184 19.85 22.01 -41.02
C ILE A 184 19.65 21.55 -42.48
N TYR A 185 19.75 22.46 -43.46
CA TYR A 185 19.57 22.20 -44.89
C TYR A 185 20.90 22.16 -45.66
N ASP A 186 22.03 22.01 -44.98
CA ASP A 186 23.35 22.05 -45.63
C ASP A 186 23.82 20.72 -46.23
N GLU A 187 22.93 19.71 -46.22
CA GLU A 187 23.15 18.34 -46.73
C GLU A 187 24.36 17.62 -46.10
N TYR A 188 24.81 18.05 -44.91
CA TYR A 188 26.00 17.49 -44.28
C TYR A 188 25.82 17.17 -42.80
N MET A 189 25.41 18.15 -41.99
CA MET A 189 25.36 18.00 -40.53
C MET A 189 24.33 16.93 -40.11
N MET A 190 23.10 17.04 -40.60
CA MET A 190 22.01 16.16 -40.21
C MET A 190 22.19 14.74 -40.75
N ASP A 191 22.66 14.59 -41.99
CA ASP A 191 22.93 13.28 -42.59
C ASP A 191 23.99 12.50 -41.81
N THR A 192 25.05 13.18 -41.38
CA THR A 192 26.12 12.59 -40.55
C THR A 192 25.56 12.12 -39.21
N VAL A 193 24.79 12.98 -38.52
CA VAL A 193 24.20 12.67 -37.21
C VAL A 193 23.17 11.54 -37.32
N ILE A 194 22.25 11.60 -38.28
CA ILE A 194 21.21 10.58 -38.48
C ILE A 194 21.84 9.24 -38.85
N SER A 195 22.85 9.23 -39.72
CA SER A 195 23.57 8.02 -40.10
C SER A 195 24.28 7.37 -38.90
N LEU A 196 24.97 8.17 -38.08
CA LEU A 196 25.62 7.67 -36.86
C LEU A 196 24.60 7.10 -35.87
N LEU A 197 23.55 7.85 -35.54
CA LEU A 197 22.56 7.44 -34.55
C LEU A 197 21.80 6.19 -35.01
N THR A 198 21.49 6.09 -36.31
CA THR A 198 20.87 4.89 -36.88
C THR A 198 21.79 3.67 -36.71
N GLY A 199 23.08 3.80 -37.05
CA GLY A 199 24.05 2.74 -36.86
C GLY A 199 24.22 2.32 -35.39
N LEU A 200 24.34 3.27 -34.47
CA LEU A 200 24.45 2.99 -33.03
C LEU A 200 23.18 2.32 -32.50
N SER A 201 22.00 2.66 -33.02
CA SER A 201 20.72 2.06 -32.62
C SER A 201 20.53 0.61 -33.08
N ASP A 202 21.33 0.16 -34.03
CA ASP A 202 21.36 -1.25 -34.47
C ASP A 202 22.45 -2.07 -33.76
N SER A 203 23.29 -1.42 -32.95
CA SER A 203 24.34 -2.09 -32.17
C SER A 203 23.75 -3.09 -31.17
N GLN A 204 24.43 -4.22 -30.97
CA GLN A 204 24.10 -5.17 -29.91
C GLN A 204 24.45 -4.65 -28.51
N VAL A 205 25.39 -3.71 -28.42
CA VAL A 205 25.77 -3.05 -27.16
C VAL A 205 24.61 -2.20 -26.65
N ARG A 206 24.01 -2.59 -25.51
CA ARG A 206 22.85 -1.91 -24.93
C ARG A 206 23.10 -0.42 -24.69
N ALA A 207 24.30 -0.05 -24.22
CA ALA A 207 24.64 1.33 -23.90
C ALA A 207 24.56 2.26 -25.12
N PHE A 208 25.16 1.84 -26.26
CA PHE A 208 25.03 2.56 -27.53
C PHE A 208 23.59 2.57 -28.01
N ARG A 209 22.94 1.41 -28.06
CA ARG A 209 21.59 1.28 -28.60
C ARG A 209 20.55 2.10 -27.83
N HIS A 210 20.60 2.09 -26.51
CA HIS A 210 19.70 2.86 -25.65
C HIS A 210 19.93 4.36 -25.81
N THR A 211 21.19 4.80 -25.73
CA THR A 211 21.55 6.23 -25.80
C THR A 211 21.25 6.83 -27.17
N SER A 212 21.60 6.12 -28.25
CA SER A 212 21.33 6.57 -29.61
C SER A 212 19.84 6.58 -29.93
N THR A 213 19.06 5.61 -29.42
CA THR A 213 17.61 5.62 -29.58
C THR A 213 17.00 6.83 -28.89
N LEU A 214 17.40 7.14 -27.65
CA LEU A 214 16.94 8.35 -26.96
C LEU A 214 17.30 9.61 -27.75
N ALA A 215 18.54 9.70 -28.24
CA ALA A 215 19.00 10.81 -29.04
C ALA A 215 18.18 10.98 -30.32
N ALA A 216 17.97 9.89 -31.06
CA ALA A 216 17.21 9.87 -32.31
C ALA A 216 15.74 10.24 -32.09
N MET A 217 15.12 9.78 -31.01
CA MET A 217 13.73 10.17 -30.72
C MET A 217 13.60 11.65 -30.35
N LYS A 218 14.56 12.21 -29.58
CA LYS A 218 14.59 13.66 -29.29
C LYS A 218 14.91 14.51 -30.51
N LEU A 219 15.78 14.00 -31.40
CA LEU A 219 16.09 14.60 -32.70
C LEU A 219 14.83 14.66 -33.57
N MET A 220 14.10 13.54 -33.68
CA MET A 220 12.82 13.47 -34.39
C MET A 220 11.81 14.48 -33.82
N THR A 221 11.64 14.55 -32.49
CA THR A 221 10.75 15.53 -31.84
C THR A 221 11.11 16.98 -32.21
N ALA A 222 12.40 17.29 -32.30
CA ALA A 222 12.84 18.62 -32.72
C ALA A 222 12.53 18.90 -34.21
N LEU A 223 12.70 17.91 -35.09
CA LEU A 223 12.33 18.00 -36.51
C LEU A 223 10.82 18.18 -36.71
N VAL A 224 9.98 17.48 -35.93
CA VAL A 224 8.52 17.67 -35.95
C VAL A 224 8.15 19.12 -35.65
N ASN A 225 8.84 19.76 -34.69
CA ASN A 225 8.61 21.18 -34.37
C ASN A 225 9.07 22.10 -35.52
N VAL A 226 10.17 21.77 -36.21
CA VAL A 226 10.61 22.52 -37.41
C VAL A 226 9.59 22.39 -38.54
N ALA A 227 9.09 21.17 -38.79
CA ALA A 227 8.06 20.93 -39.80
C ALA A 227 6.77 21.71 -39.49
N LEU A 228 6.34 21.74 -38.23
CA LEU A 228 5.20 22.56 -37.80
C LEU A 228 5.44 24.05 -38.06
N ASN A 229 6.62 24.58 -37.73
CA ASN A 229 6.97 25.97 -38.00
C ASN A 229 6.97 26.28 -39.50
N LEU A 230 7.50 25.38 -40.34
CA LEU A 230 7.47 25.50 -41.79
C LEU A 230 6.04 25.54 -42.32
N SER A 231 5.19 24.61 -41.88
CA SER A 231 3.77 24.56 -42.27
C SER A 231 3.04 25.87 -41.93
N ILE A 232 3.23 26.40 -40.72
CA ILE A 232 2.65 27.69 -40.31
C ILE A 232 3.17 28.82 -41.23
N ASN A 233 4.46 28.82 -41.57
CA ASN A 233 5.07 29.86 -42.40
C ASN A 233 4.61 29.77 -43.87
N MET A 234 4.38 28.55 -44.36
CA MET A 234 3.79 28.29 -45.67
C MET A 234 2.36 28.82 -45.76
N ASP A 235 1.52 28.55 -44.75
CA ASP A 235 0.15 29.08 -44.69
C ASP A 235 0.11 30.61 -44.63
N ASN A 236 1.02 31.21 -43.86
CA ASN A 236 1.15 32.66 -43.80
C ASN A 236 1.58 33.24 -45.16
N THR A 237 2.54 32.60 -45.84
CA THR A 237 3.01 33.02 -47.16
C THR A 237 1.93 32.84 -48.22
N GLN A 238 1.14 31.76 -48.15
CA GLN A 238 -0.01 31.51 -49.02
C GLN A 238 -1.09 32.58 -48.85
N ARG A 239 -1.44 32.93 -47.59
CA ARG A 239 -2.39 34.01 -47.30
C ARG A 239 -1.88 35.37 -47.82
N GLN A 240 -0.59 35.65 -47.68
CA GLN A 240 0.02 36.88 -48.24
C GLN A 240 -0.03 36.91 -49.76
N TYR A 241 0.23 35.78 -50.41
CA TYR A 241 0.14 35.62 -51.86
C TYR A 241 -1.29 35.86 -52.35
N GLU A 242 -2.28 35.25 -51.72
CA GLU A 242 -3.70 35.44 -52.05
C GLU A 242 -4.16 36.89 -51.83
N ALA A 243 -3.76 37.50 -50.72
CA ALA A 243 -4.08 38.90 -50.43
C ALA A 243 -3.50 39.86 -51.47
N GLU A 244 -2.27 39.64 -51.93
CA GLU A 244 -1.64 40.45 -52.98
C GLU A 244 -2.29 40.18 -54.36
N ARG A 245 -2.65 38.92 -54.64
CA ARG A 245 -3.31 38.51 -55.89
C ARG A 245 -4.70 39.11 -56.01
N ASN A 246 -5.45 39.20 -54.91
CA ASN A 246 -6.83 39.69 -54.88
C ASN A 246 -6.94 41.23 -54.94
N LYS A 247 -5.82 41.96 -54.95
CA LYS A 247 -5.83 43.41 -55.21
C LYS A 247 -6.27 43.72 -56.64
N MET A 248 -6.92 44.88 -56.81
CA MET A 248 -7.30 45.41 -58.12
C MET A 248 -6.08 45.49 -59.04
N ILE A 249 -6.26 45.20 -60.33
CA ILE A 249 -5.19 44.99 -61.32
C ILE A 249 -4.17 46.16 -61.37
N GLY A 250 -4.61 47.41 -61.18
CA GLY A 250 -3.73 48.59 -61.15
C GLY A 250 -2.97 48.84 -59.82
N LYS A 251 -3.27 48.09 -58.75
CA LYS A 251 -2.62 48.17 -57.43
C LYS A 251 -1.84 46.90 -57.06
N ARG A 252 -1.79 45.92 -57.97
CA ARG A 252 -1.11 44.64 -57.79
C ARG A 252 0.38 44.81 -58.10
N ALA A 253 1.24 44.44 -57.16
CA ALA A 253 2.68 44.37 -57.40
C ALA A 253 3.06 42.98 -57.92
N ASN A 254 3.30 42.84 -59.22
CA ASN A 254 3.64 41.55 -59.83
C ASN A 254 4.98 40.99 -59.33
N ASP A 255 5.99 41.84 -59.14
CA ASP A 255 7.30 41.43 -58.59
C ASP A 255 7.17 40.85 -57.16
N ARG A 256 6.23 41.37 -56.38
CA ARG A 256 5.93 40.85 -55.03
C ARG A 256 5.23 39.49 -55.10
N LEU A 257 4.37 39.26 -56.09
CA LEU A 257 3.73 37.96 -56.29
C LEU A 257 4.76 36.89 -56.70
N GLU A 258 5.70 37.25 -57.57
CA GLU A 258 6.78 36.36 -57.99
C GLU A 258 7.70 36.02 -56.81
N LEU A 259 8.08 37.01 -55.99
CA LEU A 259 8.87 36.78 -54.78
C LEU A 259 8.14 35.86 -53.78
N LEU A 260 6.83 36.04 -53.59
CA LEU A 260 6.04 35.18 -52.69
C LEU A 260 5.89 33.75 -53.22
N LEU A 261 5.78 33.58 -54.55
CA LEU A 261 5.78 32.25 -55.18
C LEU A 261 7.13 31.56 -55.01
N GLN A 262 8.23 32.28 -55.24
CA GLN A 262 9.58 31.77 -55.06
C GLN A 262 9.83 31.36 -53.61
N LYS A 263 9.47 32.22 -52.65
CA LYS A 263 9.57 31.93 -51.22
C LYS A 263 8.73 30.71 -50.81
N ARG A 264 7.53 30.56 -51.39
CA ARG A 264 6.69 29.39 -51.13
C ARG A 264 7.33 28.10 -51.67
N LYS A 265 7.97 28.18 -52.84
CA LYS A 265 8.70 27.05 -53.42
C LYS A 265 9.88 26.64 -52.53
N GLU A 266 10.67 27.61 -52.05
CA GLU A 266 11.77 27.35 -51.10
C GLU A 266 11.28 26.72 -49.79
N LEU A 267 10.17 27.22 -49.23
CA LEU A 267 9.59 26.63 -48.03
C LEU A 267 9.08 25.19 -48.25
N GLN A 268 8.56 24.88 -49.45
CA GLN A 268 8.16 23.51 -49.81
C GLN A 268 9.39 22.60 -49.95
N GLU A 269 10.44 23.04 -50.64
CA GLU A 269 11.70 22.27 -50.77
C GLU A 269 12.29 21.98 -49.38
N ASN A 270 12.28 22.96 -48.47
CA ASN A 270 12.70 22.77 -47.08
C ASN A 270 11.79 21.81 -46.31
N GLN A 271 10.47 21.84 -46.56
CA GLN A 271 9.54 20.89 -45.92
C GLN A 271 9.83 19.45 -46.36
N ASP A 272 10.00 19.23 -47.66
CA ASP A 272 10.29 17.91 -48.23
C ASP A 272 11.59 17.33 -47.62
N GLU A 273 12.61 18.19 -47.41
CA GLU A 273 13.88 17.78 -46.82
C GLU A 273 13.75 17.39 -45.33
N ILE A 274 13.00 18.17 -44.54
CA ILE A 274 12.70 17.81 -43.14
C ILE A 274 11.89 16.51 -43.07
N GLU A 275 10.93 16.30 -43.99
CA GLU A 275 10.17 15.05 -44.08
C GLU A 275 11.06 13.85 -44.43
N ASN A 276 12.07 14.02 -45.28
CA ASN A 276 13.06 12.98 -45.59
C ASN A 276 13.86 12.58 -44.35
N MET A 277 14.39 13.56 -43.61
CA MET A 277 15.10 13.31 -42.35
C MET A 277 14.21 12.60 -41.31
N MET A 278 12.96 13.05 -41.16
CA MET A 278 11.99 12.43 -40.27
C MET A 278 11.70 10.98 -40.67
N ASN A 279 11.51 10.72 -41.97
CA ASN A 279 11.30 9.38 -42.50
C ASN A 279 12.51 8.46 -42.29
N ALA A 280 13.72 8.99 -42.42
CA ALA A 280 14.96 8.25 -42.18
C ALA A 280 15.04 7.77 -40.72
N ILE A 281 14.77 8.67 -39.75
CA ILE A 281 14.76 8.30 -38.33
C ILE A 281 13.61 7.34 -38.01
N PHE A 282 12.42 7.59 -38.56
CA PHE A 282 11.25 6.76 -38.29
C PHE A 282 11.44 5.33 -38.79
N LYS A 283 11.86 5.16 -40.05
CA LYS A 283 12.08 3.84 -40.65
C LYS A 283 13.35 3.17 -40.13
N GLY A 284 14.43 3.93 -39.96
CA GLY A 284 15.74 3.41 -39.55
C GLY A 284 15.84 3.08 -38.06
N VAL A 285 15.17 3.84 -37.20
CA VAL A 285 15.26 3.69 -35.73
C VAL A 285 13.93 3.27 -35.13
N PHE A 286 12.89 4.10 -35.23
CA PHE A 286 11.65 3.90 -34.46
C PHE A 286 11.00 2.54 -34.75
N VAL A 287 10.80 2.17 -36.02
CA VAL A 287 10.14 0.92 -36.44
C VAL A 287 10.87 -0.34 -35.95
N HIS A 288 12.16 -0.24 -35.60
CA HIS A 288 12.93 -1.34 -35.03
C HIS A 288 12.98 -1.29 -33.51
N ARG A 289 13.09 -0.08 -32.93
CA ARG A 289 13.34 0.12 -31.49
C ARG A 289 12.08 0.16 -30.63
N TYR A 290 10.90 0.49 -31.17
CA TYR A 290 9.64 0.40 -30.39
C TYR A 290 9.34 -1.04 -29.92
N ARG A 291 9.98 -2.04 -30.54
CA ARG A 291 9.89 -3.48 -30.26
C ARG A 291 11.24 -4.08 -29.84
N ASP A 292 12.11 -3.27 -29.25
CA ASP A 292 13.38 -3.75 -28.67
C ASP A 292 13.14 -4.81 -27.59
N ALA A 293 14.11 -5.70 -27.35
CA ALA A 293 14.07 -6.61 -26.23
C ALA A 293 14.06 -5.86 -24.87
N ILE A 294 14.73 -4.70 -24.80
CA ILE A 294 14.82 -3.86 -23.60
C ILE A 294 13.60 -2.95 -23.48
N ALA A 295 12.90 -3.04 -22.35
CA ALA A 295 11.64 -2.34 -22.10
C ALA A 295 11.79 -0.81 -22.02
N GLU A 296 12.83 -0.30 -21.36
CA GLU A 296 13.15 1.13 -21.31
C GLU A 296 13.27 1.77 -22.71
N ILE A 297 13.84 1.04 -23.68
CA ILE A 297 13.98 1.51 -25.07
C ILE A 297 12.61 1.57 -25.75
N ARG A 298 11.77 0.55 -25.56
CA ARG A 298 10.38 0.55 -26.08
C ARG A 298 9.58 1.71 -25.48
N ALA A 299 9.72 1.95 -24.18
CA ALA A 299 9.05 3.04 -23.48
C ALA A 299 9.44 4.43 -24.03
N ILE A 300 10.73 4.66 -24.31
CA ILE A 300 11.22 5.90 -24.94
C ILE A 300 10.55 6.16 -26.29
N CYS A 301 10.49 5.15 -27.16
CA CYS A 301 9.85 5.27 -28.46
C CYS A 301 8.36 5.62 -28.33
N ILE A 302 7.64 4.94 -27.44
CA ILE A 302 6.19 5.15 -27.24
C ILE A 302 5.89 6.51 -26.62
N GLU A 303 6.74 6.99 -25.70
CA GLU A 303 6.61 8.33 -25.14
C GLU A 303 6.72 9.40 -26.23
N GLU A 304 7.74 9.31 -27.10
CA GLU A 304 8.02 10.33 -28.11
C GLU A 304 7.01 10.33 -29.26
N ILE A 305 6.53 9.16 -29.73
CA ILE A 305 5.44 9.14 -30.73
C ILE A 305 4.16 9.78 -30.18
N GLY A 306 3.88 9.63 -28.89
CA GLY A 306 2.79 10.34 -28.20
C GLY A 306 2.98 11.86 -28.25
N VAL A 307 4.20 12.34 -28.05
CA VAL A 307 4.56 13.76 -28.16
C VAL A 307 4.36 14.28 -29.58
N TRP A 308 4.79 13.54 -30.61
CA TRP A 308 4.62 13.97 -32.02
C TRP A 308 3.15 14.12 -32.40
N MET A 309 2.32 13.12 -32.05
CA MET A 309 0.87 13.14 -32.31
C MET A 309 0.18 14.31 -31.59
N LYS A 310 0.63 14.65 -30.39
CA LYS A 310 0.09 15.79 -29.62
C LYS A 310 0.55 17.14 -30.17
N MET A 311 1.80 17.23 -30.63
CA MET A 311 2.42 18.48 -31.07
C MET A 311 1.99 18.88 -32.47
N TYR A 312 1.96 17.93 -33.42
CA TYR A 312 1.59 18.18 -34.80
C TYR A 312 0.52 17.18 -35.27
N SER A 313 -0.66 17.29 -34.67
CA SER A 313 -1.77 16.36 -34.86
C SER A 313 -2.27 16.25 -36.31
N ASP A 314 -2.11 17.29 -37.13
CA ASP A 314 -2.55 17.23 -38.52
C ASP A 314 -1.71 16.30 -39.39
N ALA A 315 -0.42 16.16 -39.08
CA ALA A 315 0.48 15.24 -39.77
C ALA A 315 0.55 13.86 -39.09
N PHE A 316 0.59 13.81 -37.75
CA PHE A 316 0.90 12.58 -37.01
C PHE A 316 -0.30 11.88 -36.37
N LEU A 317 -1.40 12.58 -36.08
CA LEU A 317 -2.55 11.94 -35.43
C LEU A 317 -3.44 11.22 -36.46
N ASN A 318 -3.01 10.02 -36.83
CA ASN A 318 -3.73 9.11 -37.73
C ASN A 318 -3.37 7.64 -37.42
N ASP A 319 -4.11 6.71 -38.02
CA ASP A 319 -3.97 5.26 -37.78
C ASP A 319 -2.56 4.71 -38.08
N SER A 320 -1.82 5.36 -38.99
CA SER A 320 -0.48 4.90 -39.35
C SER A 320 0.52 5.00 -38.19
N TYR A 321 0.30 5.95 -37.27
CA TYR A 321 1.09 6.15 -36.06
C TYR A 321 0.40 5.57 -34.81
N LEU A 322 -0.92 5.76 -34.66
CA LEU A 322 -1.68 5.27 -33.50
C LEU A 322 -1.60 3.75 -33.32
N LYS A 323 -1.49 2.97 -34.41
CA LYS A 323 -1.36 1.51 -34.33
C LYS A 323 -0.20 1.04 -33.46
N TYR A 324 0.91 1.80 -33.40
CA TYR A 324 2.06 1.44 -32.58
C TYR A 324 1.74 1.52 -31.10
N VAL A 325 1.01 2.55 -30.67
CA VAL A 325 0.50 2.66 -29.28
C VAL A 325 -0.53 1.56 -29.02
N GLY A 326 -1.44 1.31 -29.97
CA GLY A 326 -2.45 0.24 -29.93
C GLY A 326 -1.86 -1.15 -29.65
N TRP A 327 -0.85 -1.54 -30.42
CA TRP A 327 -0.15 -2.83 -30.23
C TRP A 327 0.61 -2.86 -28.90
N THR A 328 1.28 -1.77 -28.56
CA THR A 328 2.18 -1.71 -27.41
C THR A 328 1.45 -1.63 -26.06
N MET A 329 0.13 -1.36 -26.04
CA MET A 329 -0.71 -1.59 -24.85
C MET A 329 -0.76 -3.06 -24.38
N HIS A 330 -0.32 -4.00 -25.22
CA HIS A 330 -0.24 -5.44 -24.91
C HIS A 330 1.16 -5.87 -24.46
N ASP A 331 2.07 -4.91 -24.25
CA ASP A 331 3.42 -5.20 -23.77
C ASP A 331 3.40 -5.93 -22.42
N LYS A 332 4.41 -6.78 -22.18
CA LYS A 332 4.52 -7.56 -20.94
C LYS A 332 4.99 -6.70 -19.77
N GLN A 333 5.70 -5.61 -20.01
CA GLN A 333 6.27 -4.73 -18.98
C GLN A 333 5.35 -3.53 -18.73
N GLY A 334 4.98 -3.25 -17.47
CA GLY A 334 4.03 -2.20 -17.16
C GLY A 334 4.54 -0.79 -17.41
N GLU A 335 5.85 -0.53 -17.29
CA GLU A 335 6.42 0.78 -17.64
C GLU A 335 6.12 1.19 -19.10
N VAL A 336 6.09 0.21 -20.00
CA VAL A 336 5.78 0.43 -21.42
C VAL A 336 4.29 0.69 -21.60
N ARG A 337 3.44 -0.13 -20.94
CA ARG A 337 1.98 0.06 -20.94
C ARG A 337 1.58 1.42 -20.36
N LEU A 338 2.29 1.87 -19.32
CA LEU A 338 2.11 3.19 -18.71
C LEU A 338 2.37 4.32 -19.71
N LYS A 339 3.45 4.23 -20.49
CA LYS A 339 3.74 5.21 -21.56
C LYS A 339 2.67 5.24 -22.64
N CYS A 340 2.10 4.09 -23.02
CA CYS A 340 0.97 4.04 -23.95
C CYS A 340 -0.24 4.84 -23.42
N LEU A 341 -0.64 4.60 -22.18
CA LEU A 341 -1.80 5.26 -21.59
C LEU A 341 -1.59 6.77 -21.40
N THR A 342 -0.41 7.17 -20.91
CA THR A 342 -0.08 8.60 -20.75
C THR A 342 0.00 9.35 -22.08
N ALA A 343 0.52 8.69 -23.14
CA ALA A 343 0.48 9.24 -24.49
C ALA A 343 -0.97 9.48 -24.95
N LEU A 344 -1.86 8.49 -24.78
CA LEU A 344 -3.28 8.62 -25.14
C LEU A 344 -3.98 9.71 -24.33
N GLN A 345 -3.76 9.78 -23.01
CA GLN A 345 -4.31 10.84 -22.16
C GLN A 345 -3.95 12.24 -22.66
N GLY A 346 -2.70 12.41 -23.13
CA GLY A 346 -2.23 13.66 -23.72
C GLY A 346 -3.04 14.09 -24.96
N LEU A 347 -3.62 13.14 -25.68
CA LEU A 347 -4.47 13.37 -26.86
C LEU A 347 -5.93 13.66 -26.47
N TYR A 348 -6.55 12.86 -25.59
CA TYR A 348 -7.94 13.09 -25.16
C TYR A 348 -8.15 14.33 -24.30
N TYR A 349 -7.09 14.82 -23.64
CA TYR A 349 -7.19 16.09 -22.92
C TYR A 349 -7.51 17.25 -23.87
N ASN A 350 -7.08 17.17 -25.14
CA ASN A 350 -7.47 18.13 -26.17
C ASN A 350 -8.72 17.64 -26.91
N ARG A 351 -9.88 18.17 -26.51
CA ARG A 351 -11.20 17.75 -27.02
C ARG A 351 -11.35 17.91 -28.54
N GLU A 352 -10.63 18.83 -29.18
CA GLU A 352 -10.67 19.03 -30.63
C GLU A 352 -10.15 17.81 -31.41
N LEU A 353 -9.33 16.97 -30.76
CA LEU A 353 -8.72 15.80 -31.38
C LEU A 353 -9.58 14.54 -31.28
N ASN A 354 -10.66 14.56 -30.46
CA ASN A 354 -11.43 13.36 -30.13
C ASN A 354 -12.04 12.67 -31.37
N ALA A 355 -12.52 13.44 -32.34
CA ALA A 355 -13.09 12.89 -33.58
C ALA A 355 -12.08 12.02 -34.37
N LYS A 356 -10.79 12.37 -34.33
CA LYS A 356 -9.71 11.58 -34.96
C LYS A 356 -9.38 10.30 -34.17
N LEU A 357 -9.82 10.19 -32.92
CA LEU A 357 -9.54 9.07 -32.02
C LEU A 357 -10.68 8.05 -31.93
N GLU A 358 -11.89 8.35 -32.40
CA GLU A 358 -13.07 7.48 -32.25
C GLU A 358 -12.85 6.05 -32.78
N LEU A 359 -12.26 5.92 -33.99
CA LEU A 359 -11.97 4.61 -34.58
C LEU A 359 -10.93 3.82 -33.77
N PHE A 360 -9.90 4.50 -33.25
CA PHE A 360 -8.91 3.88 -32.37
C PHE A 360 -9.56 3.44 -31.06
N THR A 361 -10.36 4.32 -30.44
CA THR A 361 -11.02 4.07 -29.17
C THR A 361 -11.94 2.86 -29.28
N SER A 362 -12.84 2.85 -30.26
CA SER A 362 -13.78 1.76 -30.47
C SER A 362 -13.07 0.40 -30.67
N ARG A 363 -11.92 0.40 -31.35
CA ARG A 363 -11.13 -0.82 -31.57
C ARG A 363 -10.39 -1.32 -30.32
N PHE A 364 -9.89 -0.43 -29.47
CA PHE A 364 -9.03 -0.79 -28.33
C PHE A 364 -9.69 -0.58 -26.95
N LYS A 365 -10.96 -0.17 -26.91
CA LYS A 365 -11.73 0.08 -25.68
C LYS A 365 -11.65 -1.09 -24.71
N ASP A 366 -11.97 -2.30 -25.16
CA ASP A 366 -11.98 -3.50 -24.31
C ASP A 366 -10.61 -3.75 -23.67
N ARG A 367 -9.52 -3.47 -24.41
CA ARG A 367 -8.17 -3.57 -23.87
C ARG A 367 -7.95 -2.52 -22.78
N ILE A 368 -8.34 -1.26 -22.99
CA ILE A 368 -8.20 -0.19 -21.99
C ILE A 368 -9.01 -0.51 -20.73
N VAL A 369 -10.25 -1.00 -20.88
CA VAL A 369 -11.09 -1.44 -19.75
C VAL A 369 -10.43 -2.59 -18.99
N SER A 370 -9.87 -3.59 -19.68
CA SER A 370 -9.14 -4.69 -19.02
C SER A 370 -7.91 -4.22 -18.23
N MET A 371 -7.28 -3.11 -18.64
CA MET A 371 -6.12 -2.55 -17.97
C MET A 371 -6.48 -1.84 -16.65
N THR A 372 -7.77 -1.66 -16.34
CA THR A 372 -8.19 -1.18 -15.01
C THR A 372 -7.90 -2.22 -13.90
N LEU A 373 -7.71 -3.48 -14.29
CA LEU A 373 -7.25 -4.60 -13.46
C LEU A 373 -5.83 -5.06 -13.85
N ASP A 374 -5.00 -4.15 -14.34
CA ASP A 374 -3.60 -4.46 -14.66
C ASP A 374 -2.85 -4.95 -13.40
N LYS A 375 -1.89 -5.87 -13.59
CA LYS A 375 -1.06 -6.41 -12.50
C LYS A 375 -0.26 -5.32 -11.79
N GLU A 376 0.08 -4.25 -12.50
CA GLU A 376 0.78 -3.09 -11.95
C GLU A 376 -0.21 -1.95 -11.68
N TYR A 377 -0.34 -1.56 -10.41
CA TYR A 377 -1.36 -0.58 -10.00
C TYR A 377 -1.22 0.80 -10.67
N ASP A 378 0.01 1.24 -10.95
CA ASP A 378 0.22 2.52 -11.63
C ASP A 378 -0.40 2.55 -13.04
N VAL A 379 -0.35 1.41 -13.74
CA VAL A 379 -0.99 1.25 -15.06
C VAL A 379 -2.52 1.27 -14.91
N ALA A 380 -3.05 0.56 -13.92
CA ALA A 380 -4.49 0.55 -13.63
C ALA A 380 -5.04 1.95 -13.34
N VAL A 381 -4.32 2.75 -12.55
CA VAL A 381 -4.69 4.15 -12.29
C VAL A 381 -4.75 4.97 -13.57
N GLN A 382 -3.76 4.85 -14.46
CA GLN A 382 -3.78 5.59 -15.73
C GLN A 382 -4.86 5.11 -16.69
N ALA A 383 -5.21 3.81 -16.65
CA ALA A 383 -6.28 3.26 -17.47
C ALA A 383 -7.63 3.86 -17.06
N ILE A 384 -7.91 3.91 -15.75
CA ILE A 384 -9.12 4.53 -15.22
C ILE A 384 -9.17 6.01 -15.56
N LYS A 385 -8.07 6.75 -15.34
CA LYS A 385 -7.98 8.18 -15.70
C LYS A 385 -8.20 8.43 -17.20
N LEU A 386 -7.71 7.53 -18.06
CA LEU A 386 -7.96 7.60 -19.49
C LEU A 386 -9.45 7.37 -19.80
N LEU A 387 -10.08 6.36 -19.20
CA LEU A 387 -11.53 6.12 -19.34
C LEU A 387 -12.36 7.32 -18.85
N THR A 388 -11.92 8.00 -17.78
CA THR A 388 -12.54 9.24 -17.31
C THR A 388 -12.49 10.37 -18.34
N LEU A 389 -11.42 10.44 -19.16
CA LEU A 389 -11.35 11.40 -20.27
C LEU A 389 -12.28 10.97 -21.41
N VAL A 390 -12.29 9.68 -21.76
CA VAL A 390 -13.15 9.10 -22.80
C VAL A 390 -14.63 9.26 -22.49
N LEU A 391 -15.03 9.24 -21.22
CA LEU A 391 -16.41 9.38 -20.76
C LEU A 391 -17.13 10.63 -21.27
N HIS A 392 -16.41 11.70 -21.63
CA HIS A 392 -17.02 12.90 -22.22
C HIS A 392 -17.67 12.65 -23.60
N SER A 393 -17.27 11.57 -24.27
CA SER A 393 -17.91 11.04 -25.48
C SER A 393 -18.88 9.94 -25.05
N ASP A 394 -20.08 10.32 -24.61
CA ASP A 394 -21.04 9.50 -23.85
C ASP A 394 -21.51 8.21 -24.58
N GLU A 395 -21.17 8.05 -25.87
CA GLU A 395 -21.59 6.92 -26.71
C GLU A 395 -20.57 5.76 -26.78
N VAL A 396 -19.35 5.91 -26.22
CA VAL A 396 -18.27 4.91 -26.42
C VAL A 396 -18.24 3.80 -25.37
N LEU A 397 -18.55 4.12 -24.10
CA LEU A 397 -18.48 3.16 -22.99
C LEU A 397 -19.86 2.53 -22.76
N THR A 398 -19.91 1.19 -22.69
CA THR A 398 -21.15 0.48 -22.36
C THR A 398 -21.42 0.51 -20.85
N ALA A 399 -22.63 0.11 -20.45
CA ALA A 399 -22.98 -0.03 -19.04
C ALA A 399 -22.05 -1.03 -18.32
N GLU A 400 -21.76 -2.18 -18.97
CA GLU A 400 -20.86 -3.22 -18.45
C GLU A 400 -19.43 -2.69 -18.24
N ASP A 401 -18.92 -1.87 -19.19
CA ASP A 401 -17.61 -1.23 -19.03
C ASP A 401 -17.59 -0.33 -17.80
N CYS A 402 -18.63 0.49 -17.62
CA CYS A 402 -18.74 1.41 -16.50
C CYS A 402 -18.84 0.65 -15.16
N GLU A 403 -19.66 -0.40 -15.11
CA GLU A 403 -19.84 -1.25 -13.93
C GLU A 403 -18.53 -1.93 -13.49
N SER A 404 -17.72 -2.39 -14.45
CA SER A 404 -16.40 -2.95 -14.13
C SER A 404 -15.47 -1.93 -13.43
N VAL A 405 -15.55 -0.66 -13.79
CA VAL A 405 -14.77 0.43 -13.16
C VAL A 405 -15.36 0.81 -11.81
N TYR A 406 -16.69 0.77 -11.68
CA TYR A 406 -17.42 1.05 -10.44
C TYR A 406 -16.99 0.13 -9.30
N HIS A 407 -16.78 -1.16 -9.56
CA HIS A 407 -16.31 -2.11 -8.55
C HIS A 407 -14.96 -1.71 -7.93
N LEU A 408 -14.14 -0.95 -8.66
CA LEU A 408 -12.80 -0.56 -8.23
C LEU A 408 -12.80 0.50 -7.14
N VAL A 409 -13.94 1.16 -6.85
CA VAL A 409 -14.06 2.03 -5.66
C VAL A 409 -13.89 1.26 -4.35
N TYR A 410 -13.98 -0.07 -4.38
CA TYR A 410 -13.70 -0.93 -3.23
C TYR A 410 -12.29 -1.52 -3.23
N SER A 411 -11.43 -1.13 -4.19
CA SER A 411 -10.05 -1.62 -4.26
C SER A 411 -9.28 -1.34 -2.96
N ALA A 412 -8.46 -2.30 -2.54
CA ALA A 412 -7.53 -2.14 -1.42
C ALA A 412 -6.48 -1.06 -1.71
N HIS A 413 -6.11 -0.86 -2.98
CA HIS A 413 -5.12 0.14 -3.38
C HIS A 413 -5.77 1.51 -3.59
N ARG A 414 -5.62 2.41 -2.61
CA ARG A 414 -6.29 3.73 -2.59
C ARG A 414 -6.16 4.54 -3.90
N PRO A 415 -4.98 4.64 -4.58
CA PRO A 415 -4.89 5.37 -5.84
C PRO A 415 -5.82 4.85 -6.96
N VAL A 416 -6.04 3.54 -7.02
CA VAL A 416 -7.01 2.93 -7.97
C VAL A 416 -8.43 3.30 -7.55
N ALA A 417 -8.73 3.16 -6.26
CA ALA A 417 -10.05 3.42 -5.72
C ALA A 417 -10.49 4.88 -5.89
N VAL A 418 -9.58 5.84 -5.66
CA VAL A 418 -9.85 7.28 -5.87
C VAL A 418 -9.99 7.62 -7.35
N ALA A 419 -9.19 7.02 -8.24
CA ALA A 419 -9.36 7.21 -9.68
C ALA A 419 -10.73 6.70 -10.15
N ALA A 420 -11.17 5.54 -9.65
CA ALA A 420 -12.50 5.00 -9.91
C ALA A 420 -13.60 5.88 -9.28
N GLY A 421 -13.37 6.43 -8.09
CA GLY A 421 -14.26 7.39 -7.44
C GLY A 421 -14.43 8.68 -8.24
N GLU A 422 -13.37 9.18 -8.88
CA GLU A 422 -13.46 10.31 -9.81
C GLU A 422 -14.24 9.94 -11.09
N PHE A 423 -14.02 8.74 -11.65
CA PHE A 423 -14.79 8.25 -12.79
C PHE A 423 -16.30 8.16 -12.45
N LEU A 424 -16.63 7.55 -11.31
CA LEU A 424 -17.98 7.41 -10.79
C LEU A 424 -18.61 8.79 -10.57
N PHE A 425 -17.90 9.70 -9.91
CA PHE A 425 -18.35 11.07 -9.68
C PHE A 425 -18.58 11.82 -10.99
N LYS A 426 -17.77 11.62 -12.04
CA LYS A 426 -18.08 12.27 -13.31
C LYS A 426 -19.31 11.65 -13.98
N LYS A 427 -19.44 10.32 -14.01
CA LYS A 427 -20.56 9.65 -14.69
C LYS A 427 -21.92 9.90 -14.03
N LEU A 428 -21.98 9.85 -12.69
CA LEU A 428 -23.23 10.08 -11.96
C LEU A 428 -23.65 11.55 -11.96
N PHE A 429 -22.69 12.49 -12.08
CA PHE A 429 -22.95 13.92 -11.88
C PHE A 429 -22.83 14.76 -13.16
N SER A 430 -22.47 14.17 -14.30
CA SER A 430 -22.40 14.84 -15.61
C SER A 430 -23.77 15.16 -16.22
N HIS A 431 -24.83 14.45 -15.83
CA HIS A 431 -26.21 14.67 -16.30
C HIS A 431 -27.00 15.65 -15.42
N ARG A 432 -26.39 16.75 -14.96
CA ARG A 432 -27.19 17.86 -14.42
C ARG A 432 -27.95 18.50 -15.57
N ASP A 433 -29.22 18.17 -15.72
CA ASP A 433 -30.11 18.94 -16.60
C ASP A 433 -30.24 20.37 -16.03
N PRO A 434 -29.97 21.42 -16.82
CA PRO A 434 -30.18 22.81 -16.40
C PRO A 434 -31.63 23.10 -16.00
N GLU A 435 -32.58 22.23 -16.39
CA GLU A 435 -34.00 22.36 -16.06
C GLU A 435 -34.30 22.02 -14.58
N ASP A 436 -33.49 21.21 -13.90
CA ASP A 436 -33.71 20.85 -12.49
C ASP A 436 -33.46 22.03 -11.52
N ASP A 437 -32.66 23.03 -11.94
CA ASP A 437 -32.46 24.29 -11.22
C ASP A 437 -33.64 25.28 -11.40
N SER A 438 -34.57 25.00 -12.33
CA SER A 438 -35.69 25.90 -12.69
C SER A 438 -37.01 25.59 -11.98
N MET A 439 -37.10 24.49 -11.24
CA MET A 439 -38.30 24.14 -10.50
C MET A 439 -38.50 25.06 -9.27
N PRO A 440 -39.69 25.66 -9.10
CA PRO A 440 -39.92 26.61 -8.02
C PRO A 440 -39.78 25.89 -6.67
N LYS A 441 -38.88 26.42 -5.83
CA LYS A 441 -38.65 26.00 -4.44
C LYS A 441 -39.99 25.79 -3.72
N ARG A 442 -40.45 24.54 -3.62
CA ARG A 442 -41.53 24.20 -2.68
C ARG A 442 -41.03 24.57 -1.28
N ARG A 443 -41.87 25.26 -0.52
CA ARG A 443 -41.57 25.67 0.86
C ARG A 443 -41.26 24.43 1.69
N GLY A 444 -39.98 24.16 1.93
CA GLY A 444 -39.51 23.03 2.72
C GLY A 444 -38.18 22.44 2.19
N ARG A 445 -37.08 23.14 2.47
CA ARG A 445 -35.74 22.58 2.82
C ARG A 445 -35.14 21.35 2.09
N GLN A 446 -35.49 20.96 0.87
CA GLN A 446 -34.68 19.97 0.15
C GLN A 446 -33.36 20.61 -0.34
N SER A 447 -32.23 20.14 0.20
CA SER A 447 -30.88 20.53 -0.23
C SER A 447 -30.69 20.18 -1.71
N VAL A 448 -29.93 21.01 -2.44
CA VAL A 448 -29.51 20.74 -3.83
C VAL A 448 -28.77 19.40 -3.95
N ASN A 449 -28.18 18.91 -2.85
CA ASN A 449 -27.45 17.66 -2.78
C ASN A 449 -28.33 16.44 -2.45
N ALA A 450 -29.63 16.61 -2.18
CA ALA A 450 -30.49 15.51 -1.74
C ALA A 450 -30.60 14.39 -2.80
N ASN A 451 -30.78 14.77 -4.07
CA ASN A 451 -30.81 13.80 -5.17
C ASN A 451 -29.45 13.12 -5.36
N LEU A 452 -28.36 13.85 -5.16
CA LEU A 452 -27.00 13.34 -5.29
C LEU A 452 -26.66 12.29 -4.23
N ILE A 453 -27.05 12.54 -2.98
CA ILE A 453 -26.90 11.58 -1.89
C ILE A 453 -27.75 10.33 -2.17
N LYS A 454 -28.97 10.49 -2.69
CA LYS A 454 -29.79 9.36 -3.15
C LYS A 454 -29.12 8.56 -4.28
N THR A 455 -28.46 9.22 -5.23
CA THR A 455 -27.71 8.52 -6.30
C THR A 455 -26.54 7.72 -5.74
N VAL A 456 -25.81 8.25 -4.75
CA VAL A 456 -24.75 7.50 -4.06
C VAL A 456 -25.32 6.30 -3.29
N LEU A 457 -26.51 6.43 -2.69
CA LEU A 457 -27.19 5.32 -2.01
C LEU A 457 -27.64 4.20 -2.97
N CYS A 458 -28.10 4.57 -4.17
CA CYS A 458 -28.51 3.62 -5.20
C CYS A 458 -27.32 2.88 -5.85
N PHE A 459 -26.08 3.28 -5.55
CA PHE A 459 -24.89 2.62 -6.06
C PHE A 459 -24.67 1.28 -5.33
N ASP A 460 -24.60 0.20 -6.11
CA ASP A 460 -24.88 -1.19 -5.71
C ASP A 460 -24.28 -1.61 -4.35
N PRO A 461 -25.13 -1.83 -3.32
CA PRO A 461 -24.69 -2.28 -2.00
C PRO A 461 -24.27 -3.75 -1.94
N GLN A 462 -24.32 -4.52 -3.03
CA GLN A 462 -24.04 -5.97 -3.01
C GLN A 462 -22.56 -6.34 -2.92
N LEU A 463 -21.62 -5.41 -3.09
CA LEU A 463 -20.19 -5.72 -3.15
C LEU A 463 -19.46 -5.56 -1.81
N HIS A 464 -20.01 -4.80 -0.87
CA HIS A 464 -19.37 -4.55 0.42
C HIS A 464 -20.41 -4.27 1.50
N GLU A 465 -20.23 -4.87 2.68
CA GLU A 465 -21.15 -4.75 3.82
C GLU A 465 -21.10 -3.37 4.50
N HIS A 466 -20.09 -2.54 4.23
CA HIS A 466 -19.91 -1.24 4.87
C HIS A 466 -19.43 -0.14 3.91
N ALA A 467 -19.77 1.13 4.20
CA ALA A 467 -19.55 2.24 3.26
C ALA A 467 -18.14 2.89 3.35
N ALA A 468 -17.31 2.51 4.32
CA ALA A 468 -16.03 3.18 4.61
C ALA A 468 -15.11 3.36 3.39
N TYR A 469 -15.00 2.32 2.55
CA TYR A 469 -14.14 2.36 1.36
C TYR A 469 -14.75 3.16 0.21
N LEU A 470 -16.08 3.13 0.04
CA LEU A 470 -16.77 3.96 -0.94
C LEU A 470 -16.60 5.45 -0.60
N VAL A 471 -16.82 5.81 0.67
CA VAL A 471 -16.65 7.19 1.16
C VAL A 471 -15.22 7.68 0.95
N ASP A 472 -14.21 6.88 1.28
CA ASP A 472 -12.81 7.27 1.08
C ASP A 472 -12.45 7.46 -0.41
N SER A 473 -12.98 6.60 -1.29
CA SER A 473 -12.75 6.71 -2.75
C SER A 473 -13.29 8.01 -3.33
N MET A 474 -14.40 8.50 -2.79
CA MET A 474 -15.03 9.75 -3.22
C MET A 474 -14.59 10.97 -2.39
N TRP A 475 -13.79 10.77 -1.35
CA TRP A 475 -13.42 11.84 -0.40
C TRP A 475 -12.73 13.02 -1.07
N ASP A 476 -11.87 12.75 -2.06
CA ASP A 476 -11.07 13.78 -2.72
C ASP A 476 -11.87 14.56 -3.78
N CYS A 477 -12.92 13.98 -4.37
CA CYS A 477 -13.72 14.59 -5.45
C CYS A 477 -15.11 15.09 -5.01
N ALA A 478 -15.73 14.49 -3.99
CA ALA A 478 -17.11 14.73 -3.58
C ALA A 478 -17.24 15.19 -2.11
N ALA A 479 -16.17 15.72 -1.50
CA ALA A 479 -16.15 16.16 -0.09
C ALA A 479 -17.31 17.10 0.28
N GLU A 480 -17.70 18.00 -0.63
CA GLU A 480 -18.80 18.96 -0.38
C GLU A 480 -20.15 18.27 -0.19
N ILE A 481 -20.38 17.16 -0.89
CA ILE A 481 -21.61 16.35 -0.81
C ILE A 481 -21.54 15.43 0.41
N LEU A 482 -20.40 14.78 0.60
CA LEU A 482 -20.17 13.84 1.71
C LEU A 482 -20.23 14.51 3.08
N LYS A 483 -19.94 15.82 3.17
CA LYS A 483 -20.01 16.62 4.40
C LYS A 483 -21.32 17.41 4.56
N ASP A 484 -22.32 17.19 3.70
CA ASP A 484 -23.66 17.79 3.85
C ASP A 484 -24.52 16.98 4.84
N TRP A 485 -24.07 16.93 6.11
CA TRP A 485 -24.73 16.15 7.16
C TRP A 485 -26.15 16.66 7.48
N GLU A 486 -26.40 17.96 7.33
CA GLU A 486 -27.74 18.54 7.52
C GLU A 486 -28.74 17.95 6.50
N CYS A 487 -28.31 17.78 5.25
CA CYS A 487 -29.11 17.10 4.23
C CYS A 487 -29.33 15.62 4.58
N MET A 488 -28.30 14.89 4.98
CA MET A 488 -28.42 13.48 5.36
C MET A 488 -29.40 13.29 6.53
N ILE A 489 -29.32 14.15 7.54
CA ILE A 489 -30.23 14.15 8.70
C ILE A 489 -31.66 14.45 8.28
N SER A 490 -31.89 15.47 7.44
CA SER A 490 -33.24 15.80 6.94
C SER A 490 -33.83 14.64 6.12
N LEU A 491 -33.04 13.98 5.27
CA LEU A 491 -33.48 12.79 4.55
C LEU A 491 -33.89 11.69 5.53
N LEU A 492 -33.07 11.39 6.55
CA LEU A 492 -33.39 10.39 7.56
C LEU A 492 -34.63 10.74 8.39
N LEU A 493 -34.96 12.01 8.61
CA LEU A 493 -36.14 12.39 9.39
C LEU A 493 -37.40 12.52 8.53
N ASP A 494 -37.28 13.05 7.31
CA ASP A 494 -38.40 13.51 6.49
C ASP A 494 -38.79 12.52 5.35
N GLU A 495 -37.85 11.71 4.81
CA GLU A 495 -38.10 10.82 3.65
C GLU A 495 -37.43 9.44 3.78
N PRO A 496 -38.19 8.34 3.93
CA PRO A 496 -37.62 7.01 4.13
C PRO A 496 -37.18 6.37 2.80
N LEU A 497 -35.89 6.47 2.48
CA LEU A 497 -35.24 5.68 1.41
C LEU A 497 -33.88 5.18 1.90
N GLN A 498 -33.71 3.85 1.91
CA GLN A 498 -32.45 3.15 2.26
C GLN A 498 -31.78 3.69 3.54
N GLU A 499 -32.55 3.81 4.62
CA GLU A 499 -32.14 4.48 5.87
C GLU A 499 -30.87 3.88 6.51
N THR A 500 -30.71 2.55 6.50
CA THR A 500 -29.51 1.89 7.05
C THR A 500 -28.24 2.28 6.30
N ALA A 501 -28.27 2.22 4.95
CA ALA A 501 -27.14 2.60 4.12
C ALA A 501 -26.79 4.10 4.27
N LEU A 502 -27.79 4.97 4.42
CA LEU A 502 -27.58 6.40 4.65
C LEU A 502 -26.95 6.67 6.02
N ILE A 503 -27.37 5.95 7.06
CA ILE A 503 -26.74 6.04 8.39
C ILE A 503 -25.28 5.59 8.33
N GLU A 504 -24.99 4.49 7.65
CA GLU A 504 -23.63 3.95 7.49
C GLU A 504 -22.71 4.90 6.69
N ILE A 505 -23.19 5.45 5.57
CA ILE A 505 -22.47 6.47 4.80
C ILE A 505 -22.22 7.70 5.67
N MET A 506 -23.24 8.21 6.36
CA MET A 506 -23.13 9.38 7.23
C MET A 506 -22.12 9.16 8.36
N LEU A 507 -22.13 7.99 9.00
CA LEU A 507 -21.14 7.62 10.02
C LEU A 507 -19.72 7.60 9.43
N CYS A 508 -19.54 6.98 8.26
CA CYS A 508 -18.24 6.90 7.59
C CYS A 508 -17.69 8.29 7.22
N THR A 509 -18.54 9.22 6.74
CA THR A 509 -18.10 10.59 6.43
C THR A 509 -17.73 11.37 7.69
N ILE A 510 -18.47 11.17 8.79
CA ILE A 510 -18.16 11.77 10.09
C ILE A 510 -16.83 11.25 10.63
N ARG A 511 -16.62 9.93 10.62
CA ARG A 511 -15.38 9.31 11.10
C ARG A 511 -14.17 9.83 10.31
N GLN A 512 -14.24 9.82 8.98
CA GLN A 512 -13.13 10.29 8.14
C GLN A 512 -12.88 11.80 8.28
N ALA A 513 -13.92 12.62 8.50
CA ALA A 513 -13.76 14.04 8.82
C ALA A 513 -13.11 14.27 10.19
N ALA A 514 -13.54 13.52 11.22
CA ALA A 514 -13.06 13.67 12.60
C ALA A 514 -11.62 13.18 12.76
N GLU A 515 -11.28 12.04 12.17
CA GLU A 515 -9.98 11.37 12.32
C GLU A 515 -8.93 11.88 11.32
N CYS A 516 -9.37 12.38 10.16
CA CYS A 516 -8.50 12.88 9.08
C CYS A 516 -7.47 11.85 8.57
N HIS A 517 -7.80 10.56 8.62
CA HIS A 517 -7.07 9.51 7.92
C HIS A 517 -8.03 8.58 7.15
N PRO A 518 -7.59 7.95 6.05
CA PRO A 518 -8.36 6.91 5.37
C PRO A 518 -8.67 5.72 6.29
N PRO A 519 -9.63 4.85 5.92
CA PRO A 519 -9.85 3.58 6.61
C PRO A 519 -8.62 2.67 6.56
N VAL A 520 -8.62 1.64 7.39
CA VAL A 520 -7.54 0.64 7.45
C VAL A 520 -7.23 0.07 6.05
N GLY A 521 -5.94 -0.13 5.75
CA GLY A 521 -5.49 -0.59 4.43
C GLY A 521 -5.35 0.51 3.37
N ARG A 522 -5.89 1.72 3.58
CA ARG A 522 -5.79 2.84 2.61
C ARG A 522 -4.93 4.02 3.05
N GLY A 523 -4.51 4.05 4.32
CA GLY A 523 -3.65 5.09 4.87
C GLY A 523 -2.17 4.92 4.48
N THR A 524 -1.48 6.04 4.27
CA THR A 524 -0.02 6.08 4.06
C THR A 524 0.73 6.28 5.38
N GLY A 525 0.81 5.23 6.21
CA GLY A 525 1.55 5.27 7.50
C GLY A 525 1.16 6.44 8.42
N LYS A 526 2.00 6.79 9.40
CA LYS A 526 1.78 7.93 10.31
C LYS A 526 2.04 9.28 9.59
N ARG A 527 1.15 9.67 8.67
CA ARG A 527 1.21 10.96 7.98
C ARG A 527 0.89 12.11 8.95
N VAL A 528 1.75 13.14 8.97
CA VAL A 528 1.52 14.35 9.77
C VAL A 528 0.58 15.30 9.02
N LEU A 529 -0.50 15.72 9.68
CA LEU A 529 -1.44 16.70 9.15
C LEU A 529 -0.82 18.09 9.00
N THR A 530 -1.08 18.75 7.87
CA THR A 530 -0.69 20.14 7.61
C THR A 530 -1.51 21.10 8.49
N ALA A 531 -1.03 22.34 8.66
CA ALA A 531 -1.75 23.36 9.43
C ALA A 531 -3.16 23.67 8.86
N LYS A 532 -3.32 23.59 7.52
CA LYS A 532 -4.62 23.75 6.85
C LYS A 532 -5.56 22.59 7.18
N GLU A 533 -5.08 21.35 7.07
CA GLU A 533 -5.87 20.15 7.40
C GLU A 533 -6.28 20.13 8.87
N LYS A 534 -5.38 20.49 9.80
CA LYS A 534 -5.73 20.60 11.24
C LYS A 534 -6.82 21.63 11.52
N LYS A 535 -6.79 22.77 10.81
CA LYS A 535 -7.85 23.78 10.94
C LYS A 535 -9.19 23.23 10.41
N THR A 536 -9.19 22.64 9.22
CA THR A 536 -10.38 22.02 8.64
C THR A 536 -10.95 20.92 9.54
N GLN A 537 -10.09 20.06 10.13
CA GLN A 537 -10.49 19.04 11.09
C GLN A 537 -11.20 19.64 12.30
N LEU A 538 -10.66 20.73 12.87
CA LEU A 538 -11.28 21.40 14.01
C LEU A 538 -12.63 22.01 13.64
N ASP A 539 -12.69 22.73 12.51
CA ASP A 539 -13.92 23.36 12.00
C ASP A 539 -15.01 22.31 11.75
N ASP A 540 -14.64 21.18 11.12
CA ASP A 540 -15.54 20.04 10.90
C ASP A 540 -16.01 19.43 12.22
N ARG A 541 -15.11 19.20 13.20
CA ARG A 541 -15.47 18.63 14.52
C ARG A 541 -16.44 19.51 15.29
N THR A 542 -16.24 20.83 15.27
CA THR A 542 -17.16 21.78 15.90
C THR A 542 -18.52 21.72 15.22
N ARG A 543 -18.57 21.78 13.88
CA ARG A 543 -19.82 21.70 13.11
C ARG A 543 -20.58 20.39 13.35
N MET A 544 -19.89 19.24 13.35
CA MET A 544 -20.49 17.93 13.66
C MET A 544 -21.12 17.95 15.05
N THR A 545 -20.39 18.44 16.05
CA THR A 545 -20.85 18.49 17.44
C THR A 545 -22.13 19.32 17.56
N GLU A 546 -22.17 20.50 16.94
CA GLU A 546 -23.33 21.40 16.98
C GLU A 546 -24.58 20.79 16.34
N ILE A 547 -24.44 20.14 15.18
CA ILE A 547 -25.56 19.55 14.44
C ILE A 547 -26.08 18.28 15.16
N PHE A 548 -25.19 17.35 15.50
CA PHE A 548 -25.59 16.06 16.04
C PHE A 548 -26.01 16.12 17.50
N ALA A 549 -25.54 17.10 18.29
CA ALA A 549 -26.06 17.31 19.66
C ALA A 549 -27.58 17.54 19.68
N ILE A 550 -28.15 18.08 18.59
CA ILE A 550 -29.59 18.33 18.46
C ILE A 550 -30.30 17.19 17.72
N ALA A 551 -29.69 16.65 16.66
CA ALA A 551 -30.34 15.67 15.77
C ALA A 551 -30.28 14.23 16.29
N LEU A 552 -29.20 13.82 16.95
CA LEU A 552 -28.98 12.44 17.36
C LEU A 552 -30.05 11.90 18.35
N PRO A 553 -30.66 12.68 19.28
CA PRO A 553 -31.73 12.14 20.13
C PRO A 553 -32.98 11.78 19.33
N ALA A 554 -33.30 12.59 18.31
CA ALA A 554 -34.44 12.35 17.44
C ALA A 554 -34.20 11.13 16.54
N LEU A 555 -32.98 10.98 16.02
CA LEU A 555 -32.59 9.80 15.23
C LEU A 555 -32.63 8.52 16.07
N LEU A 556 -32.04 8.53 17.27
CA LEU A 556 -32.09 7.38 18.18
C LEU A 556 -33.52 7.04 18.59
N ALA A 557 -34.37 8.04 18.86
CA ALA A 557 -35.78 7.79 19.17
C ALA A 557 -36.51 7.11 17.99
N LYS A 558 -36.30 7.58 16.76
CA LYS A 558 -36.91 7.02 15.54
C LYS A 558 -36.45 5.59 15.27
N TYR A 559 -35.15 5.32 15.42
CA TYR A 559 -34.54 4.04 15.05
C TYR A 559 -34.28 3.10 16.23
N SER A 560 -34.77 3.42 17.44
CA SER A 560 -34.43 2.71 18.69
C SER A 560 -34.65 1.20 18.71
N VAL A 561 -35.43 0.63 17.81
CA VAL A 561 -35.72 -0.82 17.74
C VAL A 561 -34.74 -1.57 16.83
N ASP A 562 -34.06 -0.88 15.92
CA ASP A 562 -33.19 -1.48 14.91
C ASP A 562 -31.74 -1.51 15.41
N ALA A 563 -31.22 -2.72 15.65
CA ALA A 563 -29.89 -2.91 16.25
C ALA A 563 -28.77 -2.33 15.38
N GLU A 564 -28.77 -2.59 14.07
CA GLU A 564 -27.73 -2.14 13.14
C GLU A 564 -27.68 -0.61 13.06
N LYS A 565 -28.84 0.03 12.89
CA LYS A 565 -28.94 1.49 12.84
C LYS A 565 -28.49 2.13 14.15
N VAL A 566 -28.89 1.57 15.29
CA VAL A 566 -28.56 2.10 16.62
C VAL A 566 -27.07 1.95 16.92
N THR A 567 -26.47 0.80 16.63
CA THR A 567 -25.02 0.57 16.79
C THR A 567 -24.22 1.62 16.02
N ASN A 568 -24.61 1.93 14.78
CA ASN A 568 -23.96 2.97 13.99
C ASN A 568 -24.17 4.39 14.55
N LEU A 569 -25.40 4.74 14.92
CA LEU A 569 -25.70 6.06 15.50
C LEU A 569 -24.99 6.28 16.84
N LEU A 570 -24.83 5.25 17.66
CA LEU A 570 -24.14 5.32 18.95
C LEU A 570 -22.64 5.59 18.83
N GLN A 571 -22.02 5.28 17.68
CA GLN A 571 -20.62 5.62 17.42
C GLN A 571 -20.38 7.13 17.24
N LEU A 572 -21.43 7.93 17.05
CA LEU A 572 -21.34 9.38 16.98
C LEU A 572 -21.22 9.97 18.40
N PRO A 573 -20.06 10.54 18.78
CA PRO A 573 -19.92 11.08 20.12
C PRO A 573 -20.61 12.45 20.19
N GLN A 574 -21.76 12.56 20.89
CA GLN A 574 -21.96 13.48 22.03
C GLN A 574 -23.41 13.70 22.52
N LEU A 575 -23.51 13.87 23.85
CA LEU A 575 -24.54 14.55 24.69
C LEU A 575 -25.95 13.95 24.85
N ILE A 576 -26.10 12.62 24.83
CA ILE A 576 -27.45 12.03 25.00
C ILE A 576 -27.41 10.88 25.97
N VAL A 577 -27.75 11.17 27.22
CA VAL A 577 -27.70 10.17 28.30
C VAL A 577 -29.03 9.43 28.44
N GLN A 578 -30.16 10.11 28.20
CA GLN A 578 -31.49 9.55 28.43
C GLN A 578 -31.88 8.50 27.37
N GLN A 579 -31.66 8.77 26.09
CA GLN A 579 -32.02 7.86 25.00
C GLN A 579 -31.13 6.60 25.00
N ILE A 580 -29.86 6.72 25.39
CA ILE A 580 -28.97 5.55 25.53
C ILE A 580 -29.50 4.60 26.61
N ARG A 581 -29.99 5.15 27.74
CA ARG A 581 -30.62 4.32 28.78
C ARG A 581 -31.81 3.53 28.24
N GLU A 582 -32.71 4.17 27.49
CA GLU A 582 -33.84 3.47 26.87
C GLU A 582 -33.41 2.37 25.89
N ILE A 583 -32.33 2.60 25.13
CA ILE A 583 -31.75 1.61 24.22
C ILE A 583 -31.22 0.40 24.98
N VAL A 584 -30.43 0.62 26.04
CA VAL A 584 -29.89 -0.45 26.89
C VAL A 584 -31.00 -1.32 27.46
N GLU A 585 -32.10 -0.72 27.91
CA GLU A 585 -33.24 -1.45 28.48
C GLU A 585 -34.03 -2.26 27.44
N LYS A 586 -34.06 -1.82 26.17
CA LYS A 586 -34.80 -2.46 25.07
C LYS A 586 -33.99 -3.51 24.31
N HIS A 587 -32.66 -3.43 24.32
CA HIS A 587 -31.79 -4.31 23.54
C HIS A 587 -31.10 -5.39 24.37
N THR A 588 -30.72 -6.47 23.68
CA THR A 588 -29.92 -7.61 24.16
C THR A 588 -28.80 -8.00 23.17
N ASP A 589 -28.69 -7.26 22.06
CA ASP A 589 -27.65 -7.39 21.06
C ASP A 589 -26.30 -6.93 21.62
N THR A 590 -25.24 -7.67 21.35
CA THR A 590 -23.92 -7.43 21.95
C THR A 590 -23.29 -6.14 21.43
N ASP A 591 -23.42 -5.86 20.13
CA ASP A 591 -22.81 -4.69 19.50
C ASP A 591 -23.50 -3.40 19.94
N VAL A 592 -24.84 -3.43 20.06
CA VAL A 592 -25.61 -2.31 20.62
C VAL A 592 -25.15 -1.99 22.05
N LEU A 593 -25.01 -3.02 22.89
CA LEU A 593 -24.63 -2.84 24.29
C LEU A 593 -23.17 -2.38 24.45
N GLU A 594 -22.26 -2.89 23.63
CA GLU A 594 -20.87 -2.42 23.57
C GLU A 594 -20.79 -0.96 23.11
N ALA A 595 -21.55 -0.59 22.07
CA ALA A 595 -21.64 0.79 21.62
C ALA A 595 -22.20 1.71 22.72
N CYS A 596 -23.26 1.30 23.42
CA CYS A 596 -23.79 2.05 24.58
C CYS A 596 -22.71 2.25 25.65
N SER A 597 -22.00 1.19 26.00
CA SER A 597 -20.96 1.19 27.04
C SER A 597 -19.79 2.11 26.67
N LYS A 598 -19.25 1.98 25.45
CA LYS A 598 -18.17 2.83 24.93
C LYS A 598 -18.58 4.30 24.84
N THR A 599 -19.81 4.58 24.43
CA THR A 599 -20.32 5.95 24.37
C THR A 599 -20.47 6.56 25.76
N TYR A 600 -20.96 5.81 26.74
CA TYR A 600 -20.92 6.24 28.14
C TYR A 600 -19.48 6.50 28.61
N HIS A 601 -18.52 5.65 28.25
CA HIS A 601 -17.12 5.82 28.64
C HIS A 601 -16.53 7.12 28.07
N ALA A 602 -16.76 7.38 26.78
CA ALA A 602 -16.31 8.62 26.13
C ALA A 602 -16.93 9.88 26.75
N LEU A 603 -18.19 9.80 27.21
CA LEU A 603 -18.88 10.90 27.88
C LEU A 603 -18.46 11.07 29.35
N CYS A 604 -17.99 10.00 30.00
CA CYS A 604 -17.45 9.99 31.36
C CYS A 604 -15.95 10.37 31.41
N ASN A 605 -15.52 11.36 30.63
CA ASN A 605 -14.17 11.89 30.70
C ASN A 605 -14.10 13.05 31.73
N GLU A 606 -13.23 12.88 32.74
CA GLU A 606 -13.03 13.82 33.85
C GLU A 606 -12.51 15.21 33.42
N GLU A 607 -11.92 15.32 32.23
CA GLU A 607 -11.44 16.59 31.67
C GLU A 607 -12.59 17.53 31.25
N PHE A 608 -13.81 17.00 31.07
CA PHE A 608 -14.97 17.77 30.63
C PHE A 608 -15.98 18.03 31.77
N THR A 609 -16.60 19.21 31.75
CA THR A 609 -17.58 19.63 32.77
C THR A 609 -18.87 18.80 32.79
N ILE A 610 -19.10 17.96 31.78
CA ILE A 610 -20.29 17.10 31.68
C ILE A 610 -20.18 15.82 32.52
N PHE A 611 -18.97 15.47 32.99
CA PHE A 611 -18.68 14.23 33.71
C PHE A 611 -19.71 13.92 34.81
N ASN A 612 -19.90 14.84 35.78
CA ASN A 612 -20.78 14.61 36.93
C ASN A 612 -22.23 14.29 36.52
N ARG A 613 -22.73 14.93 35.46
CA ARG A 613 -24.11 14.69 34.98
C ARG A 613 -24.25 13.30 34.37
N VAL A 614 -23.27 12.89 33.57
CA VAL A 614 -23.27 11.58 32.91
C VAL A 614 -23.02 10.47 33.94
N ASP A 615 -22.12 10.69 34.90
CA ASP A 615 -21.78 9.73 35.94
C ASP A 615 -22.97 9.38 36.85
N ILE A 616 -23.79 10.38 37.22
CA ILE A 616 -25.03 10.15 37.99
C ILE A 616 -25.98 9.22 37.22
N ALA A 617 -26.21 9.49 35.94
CA ALA A 617 -27.12 8.69 35.13
C ALA A 617 -26.58 7.29 34.85
N ARG A 618 -25.26 7.16 34.63
CA ARG A 618 -24.56 5.89 34.53
C ARG A 618 -24.76 5.07 35.81
N SER A 619 -24.51 5.68 36.97
CA SER A 619 -24.66 5.02 38.27
C SER A 619 -26.10 4.54 38.49
N GLN A 620 -27.10 5.38 38.19
CA GLN A 620 -28.52 5.02 38.30
C GLN A 620 -28.91 3.85 37.39
N LEU A 621 -28.45 3.85 36.13
CA LEU A 621 -28.69 2.73 35.21
C LEU A 621 -28.12 1.42 35.78
N LEU A 622 -26.90 1.47 36.30
CA LEU A 622 -26.21 0.29 36.81
C LEU A 622 -26.79 -0.22 38.12
N ASP A 623 -27.18 0.67 39.04
CA ASP A 623 -27.93 0.31 40.25
C ASP A 623 -29.17 -0.53 39.89
N GLU A 624 -29.97 -0.07 38.93
CA GLU A 624 -31.17 -0.78 38.50
C GLU A 624 -30.88 -2.12 37.81
N GLN A 625 -29.86 -2.20 36.96
CA GLN A 625 -29.50 -3.45 36.29
C GLN A 625 -28.94 -4.48 37.27
N VAL A 626 -28.09 -4.07 38.22
CA VAL A 626 -27.50 -4.96 39.22
C VAL A 626 -28.56 -5.46 40.21
N ASP A 627 -29.45 -4.58 40.69
CA ASP A 627 -30.56 -4.98 41.57
C ASP A 627 -31.54 -5.91 40.86
N LYS A 628 -31.77 -5.71 39.56
CA LYS A 628 -32.55 -6.64 38.75
C LYS A 628 -31.83 -7.99 38.62
N PHE A 629 -30.54 -7.99 38.33
CA PHE A 629 -29.75 -9.22 38.16
C PHE A 629 -29.72 -10.07 39.43
N ASN A 630 -29.49 -9.46 40.60
CA ASN A 630 -29.47 -10.20 41.86
C ASN A 630 -30.82 -10.85 42.18
N ARG A 631 -31.94 -10.15 41.95
CA ARG A 631 -33.29 -10.73 42.12
C ARG A 631 -33.55 -11.89 41.18
N LEU A 632 -33.21 -11.73 39.89
CA LEU A 632 -33.35 -12.82 38.92
C LEU A 632 -32.48 -14.01 39.27
N LEU A 633 -31.25 -13.79 39.75
CA LEU A 633 -30.33 -14.84 40.13
C LEU A 633 -30.80 -15.62 41.36
N GLU A 634 -31.36 -14.94 42.37
CA GLU A 634 -31.96 -15.57 43.55
C GLU A 634 -33.12 -16.50 43.18
N ASP A 635 -33.97 -16.11 42.23
CA ASP A 635 -35.06 -16.93 41.74
C ASP A 635 -34.58 -18.07 40.84
N PHE A 636 -33.56 -17.82 40.01
CA PHE A 636 -33.00 -18.76 39.04
C PHE A 636 -32.23 -19.92 39.68
N LEU A 637 -31.55 -19.67 40.81
CA LEU A 637 -30.72 -20.67 41.50
C LEU A 637 -31.47 -21.46 42.60
N GLN A 638 -32.80 -21.32 42.72
CA GLN A 638 -33.59 -22.08 43.69
C GLN A 638 -33.73 -23.56 43.29
N GLU A 639 -33.27 -24.48 44.15
CA GLU A 639 -33.24 -25.93 43.91
C GLU A 639 -34.61 -26.58 43.62
N VAL A 640 -35.73 -25.91 43.97
CA VAL A 640 -37.08 -26.48 43.91
C VAL A 640 -37.85 -26.09 42.63
N ARG A 641 -37.33 -25.13 41.85
CA ARG A 641 -38.02 -24.60 40.67
C ARG A 641 -37.42 -25.16 39.38
N THR A 642 -38.27 -25.59 38.47
CA THR A 642 -37.89 -25.86 37.08
C THR A 642 -37.66 -24.54 36.37
N VAL A 643 -36.41 -24.26 36.01
CA VAL A 643 -36.03 -23.10 35.19
C VAL A 643 -36.49 -23.33 33.76
N ASP A 644 -37.22 -22.38 33.18
CA ASP A 644 -37.61 -22.40 31.77
C ASP A 644 -36.69 -21.51 30.91
N GLU A 645 -36.87 -21.56 29.59
CA GLU A 645 -36.08 -20.76 28.64
C GLU A 645 -36.29 -19.25 28.81
N ASP A 646 -37.46 -18.83 29.28
CA ASP A 646 -37.80 -17.42 29.52
C ASP A 646 -37.03 -16.88 30.73
N ASP A 647 -36.97 -17.64 31.83
CA ASP A 647 -36.16 -17.32 33.01
C ASP A 647 -34.67 -17.19 32.62
N ALA A 648 -34.15 -18.13 31.83
CA ALA A 648 -32.78 -18.10 31.32
C ALA A 648 -32.51 -16.87 30.44
N TYR A 649 -33.45 -16.49 29.57
CA TYR A 649 -33.34 -15.30 28.73
C TYR A 649 -33.35 -14.00 29.56
N GLN A 650 -34.12 -13.91 30.63
CA GLN A 650 -34.13 -12.74 31.52
C GLN A 650 -32.80 -12.56 32.27
N VAL A 651 -32.22 -13.66 32.76
CA VAL A 651 -30.88 -13.65 33.38
C VAL A 651 -29.83 -13.25 32.34
N LEU A 652 -29.84 -13.89 31.17
CA LEU A 652 -28.88 -13.61 30.09
C LEU A 652 -28.94 -12.16 29.64
N SER A 653 -30.13 -11.63 29.36
CA SER A 653 -30.30 -10.24 28.88
C SER A 653 -29.76 -9.21 29.86
N THR A 654 -30.01 -9.39 31.16
CA THR A 654 -29.50 -8.50 32.21
C THR A 654 -27.99 -8.67 32.38
N LEU A 655 -27.49 -9.92 32.35
CA LEU A 655 -26.06 -10.21 32.43
C LEU A 655 -25.28 -9.62 31.25
N LYS A 656 -25.80 -9.70 30.02
CA LYS A 656 -25.19 -9.07 28.83
C LYS A 656 -24.99 -7.57 29.02
N ARG A 657 -26.02 -6.87 29.52
CA ARG A 657 -25.96 -5.43 29.81
C ARG A 657 -24.89 -5.11 30.84
N ILE A 658 -24.87 -5.83 31.96
CA ILE A 658 -23.85 -5.63 33.00
C ILE A 658 -22.46 -5.91 32.45
N THR A 659 -22.29 -7.01 31.70
CA THR A 659 -20.99 -7.43 31.14
C THR A 659 -20.41 -6.38 30.19
N ALA A 660 -21.22 -5.86 29.26
CA ALA A 660 -20.80 -4.82 28.33
C ALA A 660 -20.37 -3.54 29.05
N PHE A 661 -21.09 -3.12 30.09
CA PHE A 661 -20.72 -1.96 30.90
C PHE A 661 -19.49 -2.22 31.77
N HIS A 662 -19.35 -3.40 32.37
CA HIS A 662 -18.21 -3.70 33.23
C HIS A 662 -16.87 -3.69 32.47
N ASN A 663 -16.88 -4.00 31.16
CA ASN A 663 -15.68 -3.90 30.34
C ASN A 663 -15.09 -2.47 30.34
N ALA A 664 -15.92 -1.44 30.17
CA ALA A 664 -15.46 -0.05 30.01
C ALA A 664 -15.60 0.81 31.28
N HIS A 665 -16.27 0.31 32.32
CA HIS A 665 -16.61 1.04 33.55
C HIS A 665 -16.26 0.25 34.80
N ASP A 666 -15.68 0.91 35.80
CA ASP A 666 -15.43 0.31 37.12
C ASP A 666 -16.74 0.08 37.88
N LEU A 667 -17.13 -1.19 37.99
CA LEU A 667 -18.33 -1.61 38.74
C LEU A 667 -18.00 -2.24 40.10
N SER A 668 -16.80 -2.06 40.65
CA SER A 668 -16.45 -2.73 41.92
C SER A 668 -17.24 -2.23 43.14
N LYS A 669 -18.05 -1.19 43.00
CA LYS A 669 -19.01 -0.75 44.04
C LYS A 669 -20.10 -1.81 44.27
N TRP A 670 -20.38 -2.63 43.28
CA TRP A 670 -21.36 -3.71 43.31
C TRP A 670 -20.61 -5.06 43.42
N ASP A 671 -20.98 -5.93 44.37
CA ASP A 671 -20.36 -7.25 44.55
C ASP A 671 -20.82 -8.24 43.45
N LEU A 672 -20.30 -8.05 42.25
CA LEU A 672 -20.61 -8.90 41.10
C LEU A 672 -19.78 -10.19 41.08
N PHE A 673 -18.69 -10.29 41.85
CA PHE A 673 -17.91 -11.53 41.91
C PHE A 673 -18.75 -12.66 42.47
N THR A 674 -19.38 -12.44 43.62
CA THR A 674 -20.16 -13.47 44.32
C THR A 674 -21.30 -13.99 43.45
N SER A 675 -22.05 -13.10 42.78
CA SER A 675 -23.17 -13.46 41.91
C SER A 675 -22.71 -14.27 40.70
N ASN A 676 -21.69 -13.82 39.97
CA ASN A 676 -21.18 -14.55 38.81
C ASN A 676 -20.51 -15.88 39.20
N TYR A 677 -19.78 -15.91 40.32
CA TYR A 677 -19.13 -17.13 40.80
C TYR A 677 -20.13 -18.22 41.17
N LYS A 678 -21.23 -17.86 41.84
CA LYS A 678 -22.34 -18.79 42.13
C LYS A 678 -22.92 -19.35 40.84
N LEU A 679 -23.22 -18.49 39.87
CA LEU A 679 -23.80 -18.87 38.59
C LEU A 679 -22.90 -19.85 37.81
N LEU A 680 -21.59 -19.56 37.75
CA LEU A 680 -20.60 -20.44 37.11
C LEU A 680 -20.46 -21.77 37.86
N ASN A 681 -20.41 -21.76 39.20
CA ASN A 681 -20.26 -22.98 39.97
C ASN A 681 -21.47 -23.92 39.79
N THR A 682 -22.69 -23.39 39.82
CA THR A 682 -23.91 -24.16 39.53
C THR A 682 -23.90 -24.72 38.12
N GLY A 683 -23.40 -23.96 37.13
CA GLY A 683 -23.28 -24.44 35.77
C GLY A 683 -22.32 -25.62 35.60
N ILE A 684 -21.27 -25.71 36.42
CA ILE A 684 -20.38 -26.88 36.46
C ILE A 684 -21.03 -28.07 37.16
N GLU A 685 -21.75 -27.82 38.26
CA GLU A 685 -22.39 -28.88 39.06
C GLU A 685 -23.55 -29.56 38.31
N ASN A 686 -24.38 -28.78 37.61
CA ASN A 686 -25.56 -29.28 36.91
C ASN A 686 -25.27 -29.68 35.45
N GLY A 687 -24.31 -29.02 34.80
CA GLY A 687 -23.90 -29.31 33.42
C GLY A 687 -24.90 -28.87 32.33
N ASP A 688 -26.00 -28.22 32.70
CA ASP A 688 -27.11 -27.82 31.80
C ASP A 688 -27.24 -26.29 31.61
N MET A 689 -26.26 -25.51 32.08
CA MET A 689 -26.29 -24.05 31.94
C MET A 689 -26.17 -23.61 30.48
N PRO A 690 -27.04 -22.69 29.99
CA PRO A 690 -26.94 -22.14 28.64
C PRO A 690 -25.57 -21.52 28.35
N GLU A 691 -24.98 -21.85 27.20
CA GLU A 691 -23.63 -21.42 26.80
C GLU A 691 -23.43 -19.91 26.88
N GLN A 692 -24.41 -19.12 26.45
CA GLN A 692 -24.33 -17.66 26.44
C GLN A 692 -24.28 -17.09 27.86
N ILE A 693 -24.95 -17.70 28.84
CA ILE A 693 -24.87 -17.28 30.24
C ILE A 693 -23.45 -17.54 30.77
N VAL A 694 -22.88 -18.71 30.49
CA VAL A 694 -21.51 -19.06 30.88
C VAL A 694 -20.50 -18.09 30.27
N ILE A 695 -20.58 -17.82 28.96
CA ILE A 695 -19.68 -16.91 28.25
C ILE A 695 -19.67 -15.52 28.91
N HIS A 696 -20.86 -14.93 29.13
CA HIS A 696 -20.94 -13.58 29.69
C HIS A 696 -20.59 -13.55 31.18
N ALA A 697 -20.88 -14.61 31.94
CA ALA A 697 -20.46 -14.71 33.35
C ALA A 697 -18.94 -14.83 33.48
N LEU A 698 -18.28 -15.60 32.60
CA LEU A 698 -16.82 -15.66 32.50
C LEU A 698 -16.24 -14.27 32.20
N GLN A 699 -16.75 -13.58 31.17
CA GLN A 699 -16.31 -12.23 30.81
C GLN A 699 -16.52 -11.24 31.96
N CYS A 700 -17.70 -11.23 32.57
CA CYS A 700 -18.02 -10.31 33.67
C CYS A 700 -17.10 -10.56 34.88
N THR A 701 -16.86 -11.82 35.25
CA THR A 701 -15.94 -12.17 36.35
C THR A 701 -14.50 -11.77 36.03
N HIS A 702 -14.07 -11.93 34.77
CA HIS A 702 -12.77 -11.46 34.32
C HIS A 702 -12.63 -9.94 34.52
N TYR A 703 -13.62 -9.13 34.12
CA TYR A 703 -13.62 -7.69 34.34
C TYR A 703 -13.61 -7.31 35.83
N VAL A 704 -14.36 -8.02 36.68
CA VAL A 704 -14.31 -7.83 38.15
C VAL A 704 -12.88 -7.94 38.66
N ILE A 705 -12.16 -8.99 38.24
CA ILE A 705 -10.77 -9.23 38.68
C ILE A 705 -9.83 -8.14 38.17
N LEU A 706 -9.96 -7.72 36.91
CA LEU A 706 -9.11 -6.66 36.35
C LEU A 706 -9.33 -5.30 37.01
N TRP A 707 -10.59 -4.92 37.28
CA TRP A 707 -10.89 -3.67 38.00
C TRP A 707 -10.46 -3.73 39.47
N SER A 708 -10.55 -4.91 40.09
CA SER A 708 -10.07 -5.11 41.46
C SER A 708 -8.54 -5.02 41.55
N LEU A 709 -7.80 -5.44 40.51
CA LEU A 709 -6.35 -5.26 40.42
C LEU A 709 -5.93 -3.79 40.36
N ALA A 710 -6.79 -2.91 39.87
CA ALA A 710 -6.56 -1.47 39.91
C ALA A 710 -6.70 -0.85 41.33
N LYS A 711 -7.05 -1.66 42.36
CA LYS A 711 -7.31 -1.23 43.75
C LYS A 711 -6.38 -1.91 44.76
N GLU A 712 -6.44 -1.48 46.03
CA GLU A 712 -5.48 -1.86 47.08
C GLU A 712 -5.84 -3.11 47.92
N ASP A 713 -6.98 -3.82 47.69
CA ASP A 713 -7.32 -5.05 48.45
C ASP A 713 -6.74 -6.33 47.82
N MET A 714 -5.50 -6.62 48.18
CA MET A 714 -4.68 -7.67 47.58
C MET A 714 -5.05 -9.10 48.01
N LEU A 715 -5.56 -9.30 49.22
CA LEU A 715 -5.82 -10.63 49.77
C LEU A 715 -7.08 -11.25 49.17
N THR A 716 -8.15 -10.46 49.07
CA THR A 716 -9.41 -10.87 48.47
C THR A 716 -9.22 -11.16 46.99
N LEU A 717 -8.53 -10.25 46.27
CA LEU A 717 -8.20 -10.40 44.86
C LEU A 717 -7.44 -11.69 44.56
N ARG A 718 -6.41 -12.01 45.37
CA ARG A 718 -5.63 -13.25 45.20
C ARG A 718 -6.51 -14.49 45.25
N LYS A 719 -7.45 -14.55 46.20
CA LYS A 719 -8.35 -15.69 46.37
C LYS A 719 -9.33 -15.80 45.19
N GLN A 720 -9.94 -14.69 44.82
CA GLN A 720 -10.88 -14.59 43.71
C GLN A 720 -10.25 -14.99 42.38
N MET A 721 -9.06 -14.45 42.08
CA MET A 721 -8.29 -14.77 40.86
C MET A 721 -7.97 -16.26 40.79
N ARG A 722 -7.44 -16.87 41.87
CA ARG A 722 -7.09 -18.30 41.86
C ARG A 722 -8.32 -19.20 41.69
N ALA A 723 -9.41 -18.88 42.38
CA ALA A 723 -10.67 -19.62 42.23
C ALA A 723 -11.20 -19.50 40.80
N PHE A 724 -11.08 -18.32 40.19
CA PHE A 724 -11.53 -18.10 38.82
C PHE A 724 -10.65 -18.79 37.77
N CYS A 725 -9.31 -18.82 37.94
CA CYS A 725 -8.44 -19.60 37.06
C CYS A 725 -8.82 -21.09 37.04
N LEU A 726 -9.11 -21.67 38.22
CA LEU A 726 -9.58 -23.05 38.31
C LEU A 726 -10.95 -23.25 37.64
N MET A 727 -11.84 -22.26 37.77
CA MET A 727 -13.14 -22.24 37.09
C MET A 727 -12.98 -22.25 35.56
N CYS A 728 -12.15 -21.34 35.01
CA CYS A 728 -11.83 -21.29 33.59
C CYS A 728 -11.20 -22.60 33.10
N GLN A 729 -10.30 -23.20 33.88
CA GLN A 729 -9.70 -24.49 33.55
C GLN A 729 -10.75 -25.60 33.41
N ARG A 730 -11.73 -25.66 34.32
CA ARG A 730 -12.84 -26.63 34.19
C ARG A 730 -13.67 -26.38 32.93
N TYR A 731 -13.99 -25.13 32.61
CA TYR A 731 -14.74 -24.79 31.39
C TYR A 731 -13.95 -25.00 30.09
N LEU A 732 -12.61 -25.06 30.14
CA LEU A 732 -11.78 -25.41 28.99
C LEU A 732 -12.06 -26.85 28.48
N THR A 733 -12.60 -27.70 29.35
CA THR A 733 -13.01 -29.08 29.03
C THR A 733 -14.50 -29.23 28.68
N SER A 734 -15.24 -28.11 28.56
CA SER A 734 -16.67 -28.10 28.20
C SER A 734 -16.91 -28.76 26.83
N VAL A 735 -18.08 -29.36 26.60
CA VAL A 735 -18.46 -29.88 25.26
C VAL A 735 -18.66 -28.77 24.22
N ASN A 736 -18.92 -27.55 24.68
CA ASN A 736 -19.25 -26.42 23.82
C ASN A 736 -17.99 -25.64 23.39
N THR A 737 -17.72 -25.58 22.08
CA THR A 737 -16.53 -24.91 21.52
C THR A 737 -16.45 -23.42 21.87
N ALA A 738 -17.56 -22.68 21.82
CA ALA A 738 -17.57 -21.24 22.13
C ALA A 738 -17.22 -20.98 23.60
N VAL A 739 -17.71 -21.83 24.51
CA VAL A 739 -17.34 -21.79 25.94
C VAL A 739 -15.86 -22.09 26.14
N LYS A 740 -15.32 -23.11 25.46
CA LYS A 740 -13.89 -23.44 25.54
C LYS A 740 -13.01 -22.27 25.07
N GLU A 741 -13.32 -21.69 23.91
CA GLU A 741 -12.58 -20.56 23.35
C GLU A 741 -12.62 -19.34 24.27
N GLN A 742 -13.77 -19.05 24.87
CA GLN A 742 -13.91 -17.94 25.81
C GLN A 742 -13.10 -18.18 27.08
N ALA A 743 -13.17 -19.38 27.66
CA ALA A 743 -12.39 -19.75 28.83
C ALA A 743 -10.89 -19.71 28.54
N PHE A 744 -10.47 -20.23 27.38
CA PHE A 744 -9.09 -20.21 26.91
C PHE A 744 -8.54 -18.80 26.78
N THR A 745 -9.29 -17.90 26.12
CA THR A 745 -8.86 -16.52 25.88
C THR A 745 -8.65 -15.77 27.20
N ILE A 746 -9.65 -15.84 28.09
CA ILE A 746 -9.58 -15.23 29.43
C ILE A 746 -8.43 -15.80 30.24
N LEU A 747 -8.22 -17.12 30.17
CA LEU A 747 -7.17 -17.77 30.93
C LEU A 747 -5.79 -17.35 30.44
N CYS A 748 -5.57 -17.24 29.12
CA CYS A 748 -4.32 -16.69 28.57
C CYS A 748 -4.07 -15.26 29.03
N ASP A 749 -5.09 -14.40 29.02
CA ASP A 749 -4.96 -13.01 29.47
C ASP A 749 -4.64 -12.93 30.98
N LEU A 750 -5.35 -13.70 31.81
CA LEU A 750 -5.08 -13.76 33.26
C LEU A 750 -3.68 -14.27 33.56
N LEU A 751 -3.24 -15.34 32.90
CA LEU A 751 -1.91 -15.90 33.08
C LEU A 751 -0.82 -14.91 32.70
N LEU A 752 -1.04 -14.11 31.64
CA LEU A 752 -0.10 -13.08 31.23
C LEU A 752 -0.07 -11.91 32.22
N ILE A 753 -1.24 -11.40 32.63
CA ILE A 753 -1.39 -10.26 33.55
C ILE A 753 -0.83 -10.58 34.92
N PHE A 754 -1.16 -11.75 35.49
CA PHE A 754 -0.72 -12.20 36.81
C PHE A 754 0.59 -13.00 36.77
N SER A 755 1.35 -12.93 35.67
CA SER A 755 2.66 -13.57 35.57
C SER A 755 3.71 -12.88 36.45
N HIS A 756 4.93 -13.42 36.45
CA HIS A 756 6.10 -12.77 37.05
C HIS A 756 6.39 -11.38 36.45
N GLN A 757 5.79 -11.00 35.30
CA GLN A 757 5.94 -9.66 34.74
C GLN A 757 5.16 -8.57 35.49
N ILE A 758 4.19 -8.95 36.33
CA ILE A 758 3.40 -7.97 37.10
C ILE A 758 4.26 -7.13 38.06
N ILE A 759 5.33 -7.74 38.59
CA ILE A 759 6.30 -7.11 39.49
C ILE A 759 7.37 -6.29 38.75
N SER A 760 7.52 -6.47 37.44
CA SER A 760 8.46 -5.72 36.60
C SER A 760 8.18 -4.21 36.68
N GLY A 761 9.24 -3.38 36.64
CA GLY A 761 9.10 -1.93 36.70
C GLY A 761 8.89 -1.33 38.10
N GLY A 762 9.33 -2.04 39.16
CA GLY A 762 9.33 -1.53 40.54
C GLY A 762 8.02 -1.77 41.32
N ARG A 763 7.20 -2.74 40.90
CA ARG A 763 5.91 -3.08 41.51
C ARG A 763 5.99 -4.30 42.44
N GLU A 764 7.01 -4.35 43.30
CA GLU A 764 7.27 -5.48 44.21
C GLU A 764 6.08 -5.79 45.15
N ALA A 765 5.27 -4.79 45.50
CA ALA A 765 4.06 -4.96 46.30
C ALA A 765 3.02 -5.93 45.68
N LEU A 766 3.09 -6.18 44.36
CA LEU A 766 2.20 -7.10 43.65
C LEU A 766 2.66 -8.56 43.65
N GLU A 767 3.84 -8.86 44.22
CA GLU A 767 4.39 -10.23 44.30
C GLU A 767 3.40 -11.28 44.83
N PRO A 768 2.56 -11.03 45.86
CA PRO A 768 1.60 -12.01 46.34
C PRO A 768 0.55 -12.45 45.30
N LEU A 769 0.35 -11.68 44.22
CA LEU A 769 -0.60 -11.97 43.16
C LEU A 769 -0.01 -12.81 42.03
N VAL A 770 1.31 -13.03 42.01
CA VAL A 770 1.96 -13.82 40.97
C VAL A 770 1.37 -15.23 40.95
N TYR A 771 0.94 -15.65 39.75
CA TYR A 771 0.36 -16.94 39.46
C TYR A 771 1.17 -17.61 38.36
N THR A 772 1.60 -18.85 38.62
CA THR A 772 2.33 -19.68 37.66
C THR A 772 1.46 -20.89 37.34
N PRO A 773 1.16 -21.16 36.06
CA PRO A 773 0.32 -22.28 35.68
C PRO A 773 1.01 -23.62 35.99
N GLU A 774 0.27 -24.55 36.59
CA GLU A 774 0.72 -25.92 36.80
C GLU A 774 0.95 -26.65 35.47
N ALA A 775 1.79 -27.69 35.47
CA ALA A 775 2.11 -28.44 34.25
C ALA A 775 0.86 -29.02 33.55
N SER A 776 -0.15 -29.46 34.33
CA SER A 776 -1.44 -29.92 33.81
C SER A 776 -2.14 -28.85 32.97
N LEU A 777 -2.22 -27.63 33.49
CA LEU A 777 -2.85 -26.51 32.81
C LEU A 777 -2.06 -26.08 31.56
N GLN A 778 -0.72 -26.12 31.61
CA GLN A 778 0.11 -25.83 30.44
C GLN A 778 -0.16 -26.83 29.29
N SER A 779 -0.30 -28.11 29.63
CA SER A 779 -0.65 -29.16 28.65
C SER A 779 -2.08 -29.00 28.13
N GLU A 780 -3.07 -28.71 28.98
CA GLU A 780 -4.46 -28.48 28.56
C GLU A 780 -4.58 -27.29 27.59
N LEU A 781 -3.87 -26.19 27.86
CA LEU A 781 -3.81 -25.03 26.97
C LEU A 781 -3.15 -25.37 25.63
N LEU A 782 -2.08 -26.17 25.64
CA LEU A 782 -1.43 -26.62 24.40
C LEU A 782 -2.35 -27.53 23.58
N ASN A 783 -3.00 -28.50 24.23
CA ASN A 783 -3.95 -29.40 23.58
C ASN A 783 -5.09 -28.63 22.93
N PHE A 784 -5.61 -27.59 23.61
CA PHE A 784 -6.61 -26.71 23.00
C PHE A 784 -6.12 -26.08 21.70
N ILE A 785 -4.88 -25.59 21.64
CA ILE A 785 -4.31 -25.02 20.41
C ILE A 785 -4.19 -26.09 19.31
N LEU A 786 -3.74 -27.30 19.65
CA LEU A 786 -3.62 -28.40 18.70
C LEU A 786 -4.98 -28.79 18.11
N ASP A 787 -6.02 -28.86 18.94
CA ASP A 787 -7.35 -29.31 18.53
C ASP A 787 -8.16 -28.23 17.78
N HIS A 788 -7.97 -26.95 18.12
CA HIS A 788 -8.84 -25.85 17.65
C HIS A 788 -8.18 -24.88 16.67
N VAL A 789 -6.85 -24.85 16.56
CA VAL A 789 -6.12 -23.98 15.62
C VAL A 789 -5.60 -24.77 14.43
N PHE A 790 -4.85 -25.85 14.68
CA PHE A 790 -4.18 -26.63 13.62
C PHE A 790 -5.10 -27.71 13.05
N ILE A 791 -6.11 -27.28 12.29
CA ILE A 791 -7.12 -28.15 11.66
C ILE A 791 -6.93 -28.13 10.15
N ASP A 792 -6.97 -29.29 9.49
CA ASP A 792 -7.00 -29.37 8.03
C ASP A 792 -8.31 -28.76 7.51
N GLN A 793 -8.20 -27.79 6.61
CA GLN A 793 -9.38 -27.19 5.97
C GLN A 793 -9.75 -28.05 4.75
N ASP A 794 -10.97 -28.60 4.72
CA ASP A 794 -11.47 -29.29 3.53
C ASP A 794 -11.55 -28.30 2.35
N GLU A 795 -10.75 -28.52 1.29
CA GLU A 795 -10.80 -27.72 0.06
C GLU A 795 -12.21 -27.74 -0.59
N ASP A 796 -13.03 -28.75 -0.27
CA ASP A 796 -14.37 -28.96 -0.82
C ASP A 796 -15.47 -28.09 -0.16
N SER A 797 -15.17 -27.33 0.90
CA SER A 797 -16.11 -26.43 1.57
C SER A 797 -16.27 -25.08 0.86
N ASN A 798 -16.36 -25.08 -0.48
CA ASN A 798 -16.59 -23.87 -1.29
C ASN A 798 -18.03 -23.33 -1.24
N SER A 799 -18.90 -23.93 -0.41
CA SER A 799 -20.27 -23.46 -0.19
C SER A 799 -20.38 -22.34 0.87
N THR A 800 -19.34 -22.08 1.66
CA THR A 800 -19.29 -20.95 2.62
C THR A 800 -18.47 -19.81 2.04
N GLY A 801 -19.04 -18.60 2.00
CA GLY A 801 -18.43 -17.42 1.38
C GLY A 801 -17.05 -17.07 1.97
N LEU A 802 -16.19 -16.47 1.13
CA LEU A 802 -14.80 -16.10 1.47
C LEU A 802 -14.69 -15.28 2.78
N SER A 803 -15.66 -14.41 3.06
CA SER A 803 -15.70 -13.57 4.27
C SER A 803 -15.70 -14.41 5.56
N LEU A 804 -16.58 -15.41 5.64
CA LEU A 804 -16.71 -16.28 6.82
C LEU A 804 -15.44 -17.11 7.08
N LYS A 805 -14.75 -17.54 6.01
CA LYS A 805 -13.46 -18.24 6.13
C LYS A 805 -12.38 -17.32 6.71
N ILE A 806 -12.35 -16.06 6.30
CA ILE A 806 -11.42 -15.05 6.82
C ILE A 806 -11.70 -14.78 8.30
N GLU A 807 -12.96 -14.59 8.71
CA GLU A 807 -13.32 -14.37 10.11
C GLU A 807 -12.91 -15.54 11.02
N ALA A 808 -13.22 -16.77 10.60
CA ALA A 808 -12.80 -17.97 11.32
C ALA A 808 -11.27 -18.10 11.41
N LEU A 809 -10.54 -17.73 10.35
CA LEU A 809 -9.08 -17.68 10.36
C LEU A 809 -8.56 -16.62 11.33
N HIS A 810 -9.13 -15.41 11.31
CA HIS A 810 -8.76 -14.33 12.24
C HIS A 810 -8.95 -14.74 13.70
N LYS A 811 -10.06 -15.41 14.01
CA LYS A 811 -10.33 -15.95 15.35
C LYS A 811 -9.27 -16.96 15.78
N ARG A 812 -8.94 -17.95 14.93
CA ARG A 812 -7.88 -18.94 15.21
C ARG A 812 -6.49 -18.30 15.35
N ARG A 813 -6.18 -17.30 14.52
CA ARG A 813 -4.95 -16.49 14.63
C ARG A 813 -4.86 -15.79 15.98
N ASN A 814 -5.97 -15.25 16.49
CA ASN A 814 -6.00 -14.62 17.82
C ASN A 814 -5.72 -15.63 18.94
N LEU A 815 -6.34 -16.82 18.89
CA LEU A 815 -6.10 -17.89 19.86
C LEU A 815 -4.62 -18.32 19.87
N LEU A 816 -4.03 -18.54 18.68
CA LEU A 816 -2.61 -18.90 18.57
C LEU A 816 -1.70 -17.80 19.11
N ALA A 817 -1.99 -16.54 18.79
CA ALA A 817 -1.23 -15.41 19.29
C ALA A 817 -1.34 -15.28 20.81
N ALA A 818 -2.51 -15.55 21.41
CA ALA A 818 -2.70 -15.55 22.86
C ALA A 818 -1.76 -16.56 23.55
N TYR A 819 -1.68 -17.79 23.04
CA TYR A 819 -0.76 -18.80 23.58
C TYR A 819 0.71 -18.47 23.32
N CYS A 820 1.05 -17.99 22.12
CA CYS A 820 2.42 -17.62 21.77
C CYS A 820 2.96 -16.49 22.68
N LYS A 821 2.11 -15.55 23.12
CA LYS A 821 2.50 -14.55 24.12
C LYS A 821 2.95 -15.22 25.43
N LEU A 822 2.27 -16.27 25.89
CA LEU A 822 2.67 -17.00 27.10
C LEU A 822 4.07 -17.62 26.97
N ILE A 823 4.43 -18.13 25.79
CA ILE A 823 5.79 -18.65 25.51
C ILE A 823 6.80 -17.50 25.51
N ILE A 824 6.53 -16.42 24.78
CA ILE A 824 7.45 -15.28 24.63
C ILE A 824 7.70 -14.60 25.98
N TYR A 825 6.69 -14.49 26.84
CA TYR A 825 6.83 -13.87 28.16
C TYR A 825 7.19 -14.88 29.25
N ASN A 826 7.61 -16.10 28.90
CA ASN A 826 8.07 -17.14 29.83
C ASN A 826 7.06 -17.45 30.96
N VAL A 827 5.77 -17.46 30.60
CA VAL A 827 4.65 -17.84 31.49
C VAL A 827 4.42 -19.34 31.45
N VAL A 828 4.62 -19.94 30.27
CA VAL A 828 4.67 -21.39 30.04
C VAL A 828 6.07 -21.79 29.58
N GLU A 829 6.41 -23.07 29.70
CA GLU A 829 7.72 -23.56 29.30
C GLU A 829 7.95 -23.39 27.79
N MET A 830 9.13 -22.90 27.40
CA MET A 830 9.49 -22.72 25.98
C MET A 830 9.44 -24.03 25.17
N ASN A 831 9.51 -25.18 25.83
CA ASN A 831 9.41 -26.50 25.20
C ASN A 831 8.05 -26.74 24.55
N THR A 832 6.96 -26.14 25.05
CA THR A 832 5.63 -26.26 24.43
C THR A 832 5.58 -25.61 23.05
N GLY A 833 6.52 -24.71 22.75
CA GLY A 833 6.71 -24.15 21.41
C GLY A 833 7.10 -25.20 20.37
N ALA A 834 7.59 -26.39 20.77
CA ALA A 834 8.00 -27.42 19.82
C ALA A 834 6.83 -27.90 18.95
N ASP A 835 5.67 -28.11 19.56
CA ASP A 835 4.43 -28.54 18.90
C ASP A 835 3.81 -27.46 18.01
N ILE A 836 4.22 -26.20 18.17
CA ILE A 836 3.82 -25.06 17.34
C ILE A 836 4.80 -24.87 16.19
N PHE A 837 6.11 -24.86 16.46
CA PHE A 837 7.13 -24.60 15.45
C PHE A 837 7.15 -25.67 14.36
N LYS A 838 6.82 -26.92 14.70
CA LYS A 838 6.68 -27.99 13.70
C LYS A 838 5.61 -27.71 12.63
N GLN A 839 4.63 -26.86 12.93
CA GLN A 839 3.53 -26.50 12.03
C GLN A 839 3.89 -25.37 11.04
N TYR A 840 5.08 -24.76 11.16
CA TYR A 840 5.47 -23.56 10.42
C TYR A 840 5.31 -23.68 8.89
N MET A 841 5.63 -24.85 8.32
CA MET A 841 5.48 -25.07 6.88
C MET A 841 4.07 -25.50 6.48
N ARG A 842 3.43 -26.37 7.26
CA ARG A 842 2.09 -26.89 6.96
C ARG A 842 1.04 -25.78 6.93
N TYR A 843 1.12 -24.84 7.87
CA TYR A 843 0.17 -23.73 7.99
C TYR A 843 0.83 -22.37 7.70
N TYR A 844 1.76 -22.32 6.74
CA TYR A 844 2.54 -21.09 6.46
C TYR A 844 1.66 -19.90 6.08
N ASN A 845 0.63 -20.10 5.24
CA ASN A 845 -0.26 -19.03 4.80
C ASN A 845 -1.16 -18.51 5.94
N ASP A 846 -1.61 -19.41 6.80
CA ASP A 846 -2.57 -19.10 7.87
C ASP A 846 -1.89 -18.50 9.10
N TYR A 847 -0.73 -19.05 9.50
CA TYR A 847 -0.07 -18.78 10.80
C TYR A 847 1.44 -18.50 10.70
N GLY A 848 2.03 -18.55 9.49
CA GLY A 848 3.49 -18.52 9.32
C GLY A 848 4.16 -17.27 9.88
N ASP A 849 3.51 -16.11 9.81
CA ASP A 849 4.01 -14.87 10.39
C ASP A 849 4.02 -14.88 11.93
N ILE A 850 2.94 -15.37 12.56
CA ILE A 850 2.84 -15.52 14.03
C ILE A 850 3.92 -16.49 14.53
N ILE A 851 4.03 -17.67 13.92
CA ILE A 851 5.01 -18.70 14.33
C ILE A 851 6.45 -18.18 14.14
N LYS A 852 6.73 -17.49 13.02
CA LYS A 852 8.04 -16.89 12.74
C LYS A 852 8.42 -15.84 13.77
N GLU A 853 7.49 -14.96 14.14
CA GLU A 853 7.76 -13.94 15.15
C GLU A 853 7.99 -14.57 16.53
N THR A 854 7.20 -15.59 16.90
CA THR A 854 7.40 -16.35 18.14
C THR A 854 8.79 -17.00 18.18
N MET A 855 9.23 -17.68 17.12
CA MET A 855 10.59 -18.23 17.01
C MET A 855 11.67 -17.14 17.10
N SER A 856 11.43 -15.97 16.52
CA SER A 856 12.36 -14.83 16.57
C SER A 856 12.50 -14.29 17.99
N LYS A 857 11.38 -14.11 18.69
CA LYS A 857 11.33 -13.61 20.07
C LYS A 857 11.93 -14.61 21.07
N THR A 858 11.61 -15.90 20.97
CA THR A 858 12.24 -16.92 21.83
C THR A 858 13.75 -16.95 21.63
N ARG A 859 14.24 -16.82 20.38
CA ARG A 859 15.68 -16.72 20.09
C ARG A 859 16.33 -15.46 20.67
N GLN A 860 15.61 -14.33 20.72
CA GLN A 860 16.12 -13.09 21.34
C GLN A 860 16.26 -13.24 22.85
N ILE A 861 15.35 -13.98 23.49
CA ILE A 861 15.32 -14.21 24.93
C ILE A 861 16.37 -15.24 25.33
N ASP A 862 16.35 -16.42 24.71
CA ASP A 862 17.30 -17.50 24.95
C ASP A 862 17.59 -18.27 23.66
N LYS A 863 18.78 -18.03 23.10
CA LYS A 863 19.21 -18.67 21.85
C LYS A 863 19.40 -20.18 21.99
N ILE A 864 19.89 -20.64 23.14
CA ILE A 864 20.20 -22.06 23.35
C ILE A 864 18.89 -22.81 23.52
N GLN A 865 18.01 -22.32 24.40
CA GLN A 865 16.71 -22.96 24.61
C GLN A 865 15.85 -22.94 23.35
N CYS A 866 15.86 -21.84 22.60
CA CYS A 866 15.18 -21.78 21.29
C CYS A 866 15.71 -22.86 20.33
N ALA A 867 17.03 -23.05 20.25
CA ALA A 867 17.62 -24.09 19.41
C ALA A 867 17.24 -25.50 19.86
N LYS A 868 17.14 -25.75 21.17
CA LYS A 868 16.63 -27.00 21.74
C LYS A 868 15.16 -27.24 21.39
N THR A 869 14.32 -26.23 21.48
CA THR A 869 12.91 -26.33 21.08
C THR A 869 12.78 -26.60 19.58
N LEU A 870 13.59 -25.95 18.74
CA LEU A 870 13.58 -26.17 17.28
C LEU A 870 13.97 -27.60 16.91
N ILE A 871 14.99 -28.18 17.54
CA ILE A 871 15.35 -29.58 17.26
C ILE A 871 14.30 -30.54 17.80
N LEU A 872 13.70 -30.24 18.96
CA LEU A 872 12.59 -31.01 19.52
C LEU A 872 11.39 -31.04 18.55
N SER A 873 11.05 -29.93 17.89
CA SER A 873 10.02 -29.90 16.84
C SER A 873 10.32 -30.89 15.70
N LEU A 874 11.57 -30.93 15.24
CA LEU A 874 11.98 -31.84 14.16
C LEU A 874 11.97 -33.29 14.64
N GLN A 875 12.36 -33.55 15.90
CA GLN A 875 12.30 -34.87 16.52
C GLN A 875 10.85 -35.38 16.63
N GLN A 876 9.91 -34.51 17.02
CA GLN A 876 8.48 -34.83 17.07
C GLN A 876 7.94 -35.20 15.69
N LEU A 877 8.20 -34.39 14.66
CA LEU A 877 7.80 -34.70 13.27
C LEU A 877 8.41 -36.00 12.76
N PHE A 878 9.66 -36.27 13.10
CA PHE A 878 10.33 -37.50 12.72
C PHE A 878 9.67 -38.73 13.36
N ASN A 879 9.29 -38.63 14.64
CA ASN A 879 8.56 -39.70 15.33
C ASN A 879 7.14 -39.90 14.79
N GLU A 880 6.43 -38.81 14.47
CA GLU A 880 5.11 -38.86 13.81
C GLU A 880 5.20 -39.61 12.47
N MET A 881 6.18 -39.25 11.63
CA MET A 881 6.46 -39.94 10.37
C MET A 881 6.80 -41.42 10.58
N LEU A 882 7.60 -41.75 11.60
CA LEU A 882 7.93 -43.14 11.94
C LEU A 882 6.70 -43.93 12.40
N SER A 883 5.78 -43.29 13.12
CA SER A 883 4.52 -43.92 13.55
C SER A 883 3.64 -44.26 12.34
N ASP A 884 3.61 -43.39 11.32
CA ASP A 884 2.75 -43.56 10.14
C ASP A 884 3.35 -44.50 9.07
N LEU A 885 4.65 -44.37 8.80
CA LEU A 885 5.34 -45.08 7.71
C LEU A 885 6.18 -46.27 8.19
N GLY A 886 6.43 -46.38 9.49
CA GLY A 886 7.29 -47.38 10.10
C GLY A 886 8.81 -47.08 9.97
N PRO A 887 9.67 -47.90 10.60
CA PRO A 887 11.13 -47.70 10.61
C PRO A 887 11.82 -47.86 9.24
N SER A 888 11.17 -48.50 8.27
CA SER A 888 11.68 -48.76 6.92
C SER A 888 11.10 -47.79 5.88
N PHE A 889 10.97 -46.51 6.24
CA PHE A 889 10.45 -45.47 5.35
C PHE A 889 11.45 -45.12 4.24
N ASP A 890 10.93 -44.66 3.10
CA ASP A 890 11.74 -44.13 2.02
C ASP A 890 12.22 -42.70 2.34
N ARG A 891 13.53 -42.46 2.28
CA ARG A 891 14.13 -41.13 2.50
C ARG A 891 13.86 -40.15 1.36
N SER A 892 13.47 -40.64 0.18
CA SER A 892 12.93 -39.78 -0.89
C SER A 892 11.44 -39.49 -0.76
N SER A 893 10.77 -39.98 0.29
CA SER A 893 9.37 -39.64 0.53
C SER A 893 9.16 -38.14 0.73
N SER A 894 8.00 -37.65 0.31
CA SER A 894 7.60 -36.26 0.49
C SER A 894 7.55 -35.87 1.97
N ALA A 895 7.14 -36.78 2.85
CA ALA A 895 7.12 -36.57 4.30
C ALA A 895 8.52 -36.27 4.85
N PHE A 896 9.51 -37.12 4.55
CA PHE A 896 10.88 -36.92 5.01
C PHE A 896 11.52 -35.67 4.39
N CYS A 897 11.34 -35.47 3.08
CA CYS A 897 11.82 -34.27 2.38
C CYS A 897 11.20 -32.99 2.94
N GLY A 898 9.92 -33.03 3.35
CA GLY A 898 9.24 -31.92 4.00
C GLY A 898 9.88 -31.53 5.34
N ILE A 899 10.21 -32.52 6.19
CA ILE A 899 10.91 -32.27 7.46
C ILE A 899 12.31 -31.71 7.20
N LYS A 900 13.02 -32.21 6.19
CA LYS A 900 14.34 -31.72 5.80
C LYS A 900 14.29 -30.26 5.30
N GLU A 901 13.29 -29.90 4.49
CA GLU A 901 13.09 -28.52 4.04
C GLU A 901 12.74 -27.59 5.23
N LEU A 902 11.93 -28.05 6.19
CA LEU A 902 11.66 -27.30 7.41
C LEU A 902 12.95 -27.04 8.21
N ALA A 903 13.80 -28.07 8.37
CA ALA A 903 15.10 -27.94 9.01
C ALA A 903 16.01 -26.94 8.30
N ARG A 904 16.04 -26.95 6.96
CA ARG A 904 16.76 -25.95 6.17
C ARG A 904 16.26 -24.54 6.45
N ARG A 905 14.94 -24.33 6.54
CA ARG A 905 14.36 -23.02 6.90
C ARG A 905 14.70 -22.60 8.32
N PHE A 906 14.67 -23.51 9.29
CA PHE A 906 15.11 -23.24 10.66
C PHE A 906 16.60 -22.85 10.72
N SER A 907 17.46 -23.53 9.95
CA SER A 907 18.89 -23.21 9.86
C SER A 907 19.14 -21.76 9.41
N LEU A 908 18.31 -21.23 8.49
CA LEU A 908 18.41 -19.83 8.05
C LEU A 908 18.12 -18.81 9.16
N THR A 909 17.38 -19.19 10.21
CA THR A 909 17.02 -18.27 11.30
C THR A 909 18.18 -17.87 12.20
N PHE A 910 19.30 -18.61 12.18
CA PHE A 910 20.51 -18.29 12.94
C PHE A 910 21.39 -17.18 12.30
N GLY A 911 21.01 -16.67 11.13
CA GLY A 911 21.71 -15.57 10.46
C GLY A 911 23.07 -15.95 9.86
N LEU A 912 23.89 -14.94 9.54
CA LEU A 912 25.26 -15.09 9.01
C LEU A 912 26.35 -14.95 10.09
N ASP A 913 26.03 -14.33 11.22
CA ASP A 913 26.98 -14.11 12.32
C ASP A 913 27.10 -15.38 13.19
N GLN A 914 27.98 -16.28 12.75
CA GLN A 914 28.22 -17.58 13.38
C GLN A 914 28.76 -17.46 14.82
N LEU A 915 29.41 -16.35 15.18
CA LEU A 915 29.96 -16.16 16.53
C LEU A 915 28.83 -15.99 17.55
N LYS A 916 27.77 -15.26 17.20
CA LYS A 916 26.63 -14.99 18.10
C LYS A 916 25.71 -16.18 18.33
N THR A 917 25.78 -17.21 17.49
CA THR A 917 24.90 -18.39 17.53
C THR A 917 25.66 -19.71 17.72
N ARG A 918 26.99 -19.62 17.91
CA ARG A 918 27.91 -20.76 18.05
C ARG A 918 27.44 -21.82 19.03
N GLU A 919 27.19 -21.44 20.28
CA GLU A 919 26.82 -22.37 21.35
C GLU A 919 25.43 -22.99 21.13
N ALA A 920 24.49 -22.19 20.63
CA ALA A 920 23.13 -22.66 20.33
C ALA A 920 23.14 -23.75 19.24
N ILE A 921 23.93 -23.55 18.17
CA ILE A 921 24.05 -24.54 17.09
C ILE A 921 24.80 -25.78 17.58
N ALA A 922 25.86 -25.63 18.38
CA ALA A 922 26.55 -26.78 18.97
C ALA A 922 25.63 -27.63 19.85
N MET A 923 24.80 -26.99 20.67
CA MET A 923 23.80 -27.68 21.49
C MET A 923 22.72 -28.37 20.63
N LEU A 924 22.25 -27.71 19.58
CA LEU A 924 21.31 -28.28 18.62
C LEU A 924 21.85 -29.58 17.99
N HIS A 925 23.12 -29.58 17.59
CA HIS A 925 23.77 -30.78 17.06
C HIS A 925 23.91 -31.87 18.12
N LYS A 926 24.29 -31.51 19.35
CA LYS A 926 24.40 -32.47 20.46
C LYS A 926 23.06 -33.19 20.70
N ASP A 927 21.98 -32.44 20.89
CA ASP A 927 20.65 -33.01 21.15
C ASP A 927 20.13 -33.84 19.96
N GLY A 928 20.44 -33.41 18.72
CA GLY A 928 20.11 -34.18 17.52
C GLY A 928 20.89 -35.49 17.37
N ILE A 929 22.17 -35.51 17.76
CA ILE A 929 23.00 -36.73 17.77
C ILE A 929 22.51 -37.68 18.86
N GLU A 930 22.26 -37.18 20.07
CA GLU A 930 21.72 -37.99 21.17
C GLU A 930 20.39 -38.66 20.76
N PHE A 931 19.51 -37.93 20.06
CA PHE A 931 18.26 -38.48 19.53
C PHE A 931 18.47 -39.55 18.44
N ALA A 932 19.41 -39.34 17.51
CA ALA A 932 19.70 -40.27 16.42
C ALA A 932 20.18 -41.65 16.93
N PHE A 933 20.83 -41.68 18.10
CA PHE A 933 21.35 -42.89 18.74
C PHE A 933 20.55 -43.33 19.98
N LYS A 934 19.41 -42.69 20.27
CA LYS A 934 18.62 -42.95 21.48
C LYS A 934 18.07 -44.36 21.56
N GLU A 935 17.55 -44.88 20.44
CA GLU A 935 16.96 -46.22 20.38
C GLU A 935 17.78 -47.18 19.51
N PRO A 936 18.27 -48.30 20.08
CA PRO A 936 18.98 -49.32 19.32
C PRO A 936 18.04 -50.07 18.38
N ASN A 937 18.60 -50.75 17.38
CA ASN A 937 17.78 -51.51 16.44
C ASN A 937 17.14 -52.75 17.14
N PRO A 938 15.82 -52.99 17.01
CA PRO A 938 15.16 -54.17 17.54
C PRO A 938 15.71 -55.51 17.02
N GLN A 939 16.39 -55.51 15.86
CA GLN A 939 16.98 -56.69 15.24
C GLN A 939 18.36 -57.07 15.83
N GLY A 940 18.88 -56.31 16.79
CA GLY A 940 20.12 -56.62 17.52
C GLY A 940 21.38 -55.93 17.00
N GLU A 941 22.53 -56.28 17.58
CA GLU A 941 23.84 -55.72 17.25
C GLU A 941 24.21 -55.95 15.77
N GLY A 942 24.65 -54.89 15.09
CA GLY A 942 25.04 -54.91 13.68
C GLY A 942 24.04 -54.23 12.72
N HIS A 943 22.83 -53.92 13.19
CA HIS A 943 21.84 -53.16 12.43
C HIS A 943 21.89 -51.65 12.78
N PRO A 944 21.61 -50.74 11.82
CA PRO A 944 21.65 -49.30 12.08
C PRO A 944 20.60 -48.89 13.13
N PRO A 945 20.88 -47.92 14.03
CA PRO A 945 19.91 -47.40 14.98
C PRO A 945 18.61 -46.93 14.31
N LEU A 946 17.49 -47.00 15.02
CA LEU A 946 16.16 -46.66 14.50
C LEU A 946 16.11 -45.23 13.95
N ASN A 947 16.75 -44.28 14.65
CA ASN A 947 16.67 -42.86 14.34
C ASN A 947 17.85 -42.36 13.49
N LEU A 948 18.68 -43.23 12.93
CA LEU A 948 19.91 -42.84 12.22
C LEU A 948 19.65 -41.86 11.06
N ALA A 949 18.51 -41.99 10.37
CA ALA A 949 18.14 -41.12 9.26
C ALA A 949 17.91 -39.65 9.68
N PHE A 950 17.66 -39.38 10.97
CA PHE A 950 17.52 -38.02 11.49
C PHE A 950 18.78 -37.16 11.29
N LEU A 951 19.96 -37.78 11.19
CA LEU A 951 21.21 -37.06 10.92
C LEU A 951 21.21 -36.35 9.56
N ASP A 952 20.43 -36.82 8.58
CA ASP A 952 20.30 -36.14 7.29
C ASP A 952 19.48 -34.83 7.41
N ILE A 953 18.49 -34.80 8.31
CA ILE A 953 17.77 -33.57 8.69
C ILE A 953 18.72 -32.63 9.44
N LEU A 954 19.48 -33.17 10.42
CA LEU A 954 20.47 -32.42 11.19
C LEU A 954 21.58 -31.83 10.31
N SER A 955 21.88 -32.47 9.18
CA SER A 955 22.93 -32.03 8.26
C SER A 955 22.69 -30.61 7.73
N GLU A 956 21.43 -30.18 7.60
CA GLU A 956 21.02 -28.84 7.15
C GLU A 956 21.54 -27.70 8.07
N PHE A 957 21.82 -28.01 9.33
CA PHE A 957 22.39 -27.06 10.30
C PHE A 957 23.92 -26.99 10.25
N SER A 958 24.59 -27.98 9.65
CA SER A 958 26.05 -28.10 9.64
C SER A 958 26.75 -26.97 8.87
N SER A 959 26.02 -26.28 7.98
CA SER A 959 26.51 -25.10 7.27
C SER A 959 26.72 -23.89 8.21
N LYS A 960 26.05 -23.89 9.37
CA LYS A 960 26.10 -22.82 10.36
C LYS A 960 27.14 -23.05 11.46
N LEU A 961 27.64 -24.28 11.62
CA LEU A 961 28.75 -24.59 12.53
C LEU A 961 30.06 -23.94 12.07
N MET A 962 30.79 -23.37 13.03
CA MET A 962 32.16 -22.90 12.78
C MET A 962 33.12 -24.08 12.60
N ARG A 963 34.22 -23.86 11.86
CA ARG A 963 35.22 -24.91 11.59
C ARG A 963 35.77 -25.60 12.85
N GLN A 964 35.91 -24.86 13.96
CA GLN A 964 36.41 -25.41 15.22
C GLN A 964 35.38 -26.35 15.88
N ASP A 965 34.10 -25.97 15.85
CA ASP A 965 33.03 -26.75 16.47
C ASP A 965 32.67 -27.97 15.64
N LYS A 966 32.88 -27.95 14.31
CA LYS A 966 32.74 -29.12 13.43
C LYS A 966 33.62 -30.32 13.80
N ARG A 967 34.68 -30.11 14.60
CA ARG A 967 35.51 -31.20 15.15
C ARG A 967 35.02 -31.67 16.51
N THR A 968 34.30 -30.79 17.21
CA THR A 968 33.78 -31.04 18.57
C THR A 968 32.45 -31.78 18.51
N VAL A 969 31.59 -31.38 17.56
CA VAL A 969 30.47 -32.16 17.03
C VAL A 969 31.04 -33.31 16.21
#